data_AF-A0A4Y7LAN4-F1
#
_entry.id   AF-A0A4Y7LAN4-F1
#
_cell.length_a   1.000
_cell.length_b   1.000
_cell.length_c   1.000
_cell.angle_alpha   90.00
_cell.angle_beta   90.00
_cell.angle_gamma   90.00
#
_symmetry.space_group_name_H-M   'P 1'
#
loop_
_entity.id
_entity.type
_entity.pdbx_description
1 polymer ?
#
loop_
_entity_poly.entity_id
_entity_poly.type
_entity_poly.pdbx_seq_one_letter_code
_entity_poly.pdbx_strand_id
1 'polypeptide(L)'
;MGSNLREILDNVFYPEIFLSFPNDKEKKKIGSKENVILEFYQQFACVGGDPNNTFLLPRDVFAVADHLTGMKFGMGTLDDMNHLKNKRIRSVADLLQDQFGLALVHLENVVRGTICGAIRHKFIPTPHNLVTSTPLTTTYESFFGLHRLSHVLDRTNPLTQIVHGRRLSYLGPGGLTVRTASFRIRDIHPSHYGNICPIDTSEGINVGLIGSLAIHARIGHWGSLESPFFEIDERFKGVRVVYLLQSRDEYYMVSAGNSLALNQGIQEEQVVSSRYRQEYLTITWEQIHVTSQGSERITNEILHLEAHLLRNLDRNGIVMLGSWVETGDILVGKLTPQMTKESSYAPEYRLLRAILGIQVSTTKETCLKLPIGSRGRVIDVRWIQKKGGSSYNPEMIRVYISQKREIKVGDKVAGRHGNKGIISKILPRQDMSYLQDGTPVDMVFNPLGVPSRMNVGQIFECSLGLAGDLLDRHYRIAPFDERYEQEVSRKLYPGKSRIFDGRTGDPFEQPVIIRKSYILKLIHQVDDKIHGRFSGHYALVTQQPLRGRAKKGGQRVGEMEVWALEGFGVAHFLQEMLTYKSDHIRARQEVLGTTIIGGTIPKPEDALESFRLLVRELRFLALELNHFLVSENNFQIQRKEALSE
;
A
#
# COMPACT_ATOMS: atom_id res chain seq x y z
N MET A 1 -8.25 -6.85 -7.45
CA MET A 1 -8.87 -7.54 -6.30
C MET A 1 -9.58 -8.84 -6.68
N GLY A 2 -9.39 -9.43 -7.86
CA GLY A 2 -10.21 -10.59 -8.26
C GLY A 2 -11.61 -10.17 -8.72
N SER A 3 -12.31 -11.05 -9.43
CA SER A 3 -13.62 -10.79 -10.04
C SER A 3 -14.77 -11.59 -9.40
N ASN A 4 -14.46 -12.39 -8.38
CA ASN A 4 -15.39 -13.16 -7.58
C ASN A 4 -14.91 -13.22 -6.11
N LEU A 5 -15.83 -13.53 -5.19
CA LEU A 5 -15.56 -13.58 -3.75
C LEU A 5 -14.37 -14.50 -3.40
N ARG A 6 -14.21 -15.62 -4.12
CA ARG A 6 -13.12 -16.58 -3.90
C ARG A 6 -11.75 -15.99 -4.24
N GLU A 7 -11.62 -15.35 -5.39
CA GLU A 7 -10.40 -14.63 -5.78
C GLU A 7 -10.13 -13.43 -4.86
N ILE A 8 -11.16 -12.79 -4.32
CA ILE A 8 -10.99 -11.71 -3.34
C ILE A 8 -10.43 -12.28 -2.03
N LEU A 9 -11.01 -13.36 -1.49
CA LEU A 9 -10.57 -14.02 -0.26
C LEU A 9 -9.13 -14.52 -0.35
N ASP A 10 -8.73 -15.07 -1.50
CA ASP A 10 -7.36 -15.56 -1.69
C ASP A 10 -6.32 -14.43 -1.73
N ASN A 11 -6.72 -13.18 -2.03
CA ASN A 11 -5.81 -12.05 -2.31
C ASN A 11 -5.89 -10.89 -1.31
N VAL A 12 -6.83 -10.92 -0.37
CA VAL A 12 -7.08 -9.87 0.62
C VAL A 12 -6.59 -10.27 2.00
N PHE A 13 -6.02 -9.30 2.71
CA PHE A 13 -5.62 -9.42 4.11
C PHE A 13 -6.25 -8.32 4.96
N TYR A 14 -6.58 -8.64 6.21
CA TYR A 14 -7.07 -7.70 7.21
C TYR A 14 -6.12 -7.62 8.40
N PRO A 15 -5.49 -6.46 8.66
CA PRO A 15 -4.85 -6.22 9.93
C PRO A 15 -5.88 -6.26 11.05
N GLU A 16 -5.50 -6.79 12.20
CA GLU A 16 -6.36 -6.77 13.37
C GLU A 16 -6.38 -5.36 13.96
N ILE A 17 -7.56 -4.87 14.35
CA ILE A 17 -7.70 -3.49 14.84
C ILE A 17 -7.49 -3.49 16.34
N PHE A 18 -6.81 -2.50 16.87
CA PHE A 18 -6.74 -2.32 18.31
C PHE A 18 -7.53 -1.08 18.72
N LEU A 19 -8.77 -1.20 19.26
CA LEU A 19 -9.63 -0.03 19.63
C LEU A 19 -10.89 -0.30 20.48
N SER A 20 -11.57 0.81 20.84
CA SER A 20 -11.98 1.31 22.16
C SER A 20 -13.43 1.04 22.67
N PHE A 21 -13.68 1.57 23.88
CA PHE A 21 -14.79 1.44 24.84
C PHE A 21 -16.24 1.33 24.32
N PRO A 22 -17.11 0.55 25.02
CA PRO A 22 -18.52 0.39 24.70
C PRO A 22 -19.35 1.59 25.19
N ASN A 23 -20.31 2.02 24.39
CA ASN A 23 -21.37 2.93 24.81
C ASN A 23 -22.62 2.61 24.01
N ASP A 24 -23.78 2.55 24.66
CA ASP A 24 -25.06 2.72 23.98
C ASP A 24 -26.12 3.39 24.85
N LYS A 25 -26.90 4.24 24.17
CA LYS A 25 -27.85 5.22 24.68
C LYS A 25 -29.31 4.78 24.45
N GLU A 26 -30.21 5.43 25.22
CA GLU A 26 -31.61 5.83 24.92
C GLU A 26 -32.83 5.16 25.62
N LYS A 27 -33.29 5.86 26.68
CA LYS A 27 -34.61 6.54 26.95
C LYS A 27 -35.98 5.82 26.85
N LYS A 28 -36.69 5.80 28.00
CA LYS A 28 -38.06 6.36 28.35
C LYS A 28 -38.73 5.49 29.43
N LYS A 29 -39.61 5.91 30.36
CA LYS A 29 -40.14 7.19 30.91
C LYS A 29 -40.72 6.82 32.29
N ILE A 30 -40.42 7.58 33.34
CA ILE A 30 -40.74 7.28 34.76
C ILE A 30 -42.11 7.82 35.17
N GLY A 31 -42.83 7.08 36.03
CA GLY A 31 -43.92 7.55 36.89
C GLY A 31 -43.53 7.54 38.38
N SER A 32 -43.90 8.62 39.09
CA SER A 32 -43.77 9.01 40.52
C SER A 32 -42.60 8.49 41.38
N LYS A 33 -41.89 9.44 42.00
CA LYS A 33 -40.55 9.31 42.62
C LYS A 33 -40.44 8.51 43.93
N GLU A 34 -41.51 8.34 44.70
CA GLU A 34 -41.35 7.89 46.10
C GLU A 34 -41.65 6.39 46.30
N ASN A 35 -42.62 5.82 45.59
CA ASN A 35 -42.94 4.38 45.69
C ASN A 35 -41.94 3.47 44.95
N VAL A 36 -41.26 3.98 43.93
CA VAL A 36 -40.25 3.21 43.16
C VAL A 36 -38.98 2.97 43.98
N ILE A 37 -38.59 3.92 44.85
CA ILE A 37 -37.32 3.82 45.60
C ILE A 37 -37.38 2.69 46.64
N LEU A 38 -38.53 2.47 47.27
CA LEU A 38 -38.68 1.40 48.28
C LEU A 38 -38.75 -0.01 47.68
N GLU A 39 -39.50 -0.21 46.59
CA GLU A 39 -39.55 -1.52 45.90
C GLU A 39 -38.22 -1.84 45.20
N PHE A 40 -37.52 -0.83 44.68
CA PHE A 40 -36.24 -0.99 44.00
C PHE A 40 -35.12 -1.43 44.95
N TYR A 41 -35.09 -0.95 46.20
CA TYR A 41 -34.08 -1.36 47.18
C TYR A 41 -34.24 -2.82 47.64
N GLN A 42 -35.48 -3.31 47.77
CA GLN A 42 -35.74 -4.66 48.27
C GLN A 42 -35.54 -5.76 47.21
N GLN A 43 -35.75 -5.48 45.92
CA GLN A 43 -35.50 -6.46 44.85
C GLN A 43 -34.02 -6.56 44.42
N PHE A 44 -33.17 -5.59 44.80
CA PHE A 44 -31.80 -5.47 44.31
C PHE A 44 -30.74 -6.28 45.07
N ALA A 45 -31.04 -6.76 46.28
CA ALA A 45 -30.08 -7.43 47.16
C ALA A 45 -29.98 -8.96 46.94
N CYS A 46 -30.54 -9.49 45.85
CA CYS A 46 -30.34 -10.90 45.48
C CYS A 46 -28.99 -11.09 44.77
N VAL A 47 -28.04 -11.64 45.52
CA VAL A 47 -26.69 -12.04 45.11
C VAL A 47 -26.75 -13.11 44.02
N GLY A 48 -26.16 -12.82 42.85
CA GLY A 48 -26.00 -13.79 41.76
C GLY A 48 -26.12 -13.16 40.37
N GLY A 49 -25.04 -12.55 39.87
CA GLY A 49 -25.00 -12.06 38.49
C GLY A 49 -24.65 -13.19 37.53
N ASP A 50 -25.60 -13.55 36.66
CA ASP A 50 -25.39 -14.50 35.57
C ASP A 50 -24.42 -13.89 34.53
N PRO A 51 -23.29 -14.54 34.17
CA PRO A 51 -22.28 -13.98 33.26
C PRO A 51 -22.75 -13.82 31.81
N ASN A 52 -23.97 -14.26 31.49
CA ASN A 52 -24.58 -14.20 30.15
C ASN A 52 -25.39 -12.92 29.89
N ASN A 53 -25.53 -12.02 30.86
CA ASN A 53 -26.32 -10.81 30.68
C ASN A 53 -25.50 -9.71 29.98
N THR A 54 -25.87 -9.38 28.73
CA THR A 54 -25.15 -8.42 27.87
C THR A 54 -25.60 -6.96 28.03
N PHE A 55 -26.52 -6.68 28.96
CA PHE A 55 -27.12 -5.36 29.15
C PHE A 55 -26.64 -4.71 30.45
N LEU A 56 -26.52 -3.37 30.43
CA LEU A 56 -26.25 -2.59 31.64
C LEU A 56 -27.42 -2.75 32.62
N LEU A 57 -27.11 -3.22 33.81
CA LEU A 57 -28.07 -3.33 34.90
C LEU A 57 -27.98 -2.06 35.76
N PRO A 58 -29.07 -1.63 36.40
CA PRO A 58 -29.00 -0.44 37.23
C PRO A 58 -27.97 -0.53 38.37
N ARG A 59 -27.57 -1.74 38.79
CA ARG A 59 -26.49 -1.99 39.76
C ARG A 59 -25.14 -1.50 39.29
N ASP A 60 -24.89 -1.59 37.99
CA ASP A 60 -23.63 -1.19 37.40
C ASP A 60 -23.52 0.34 37.46
N VAL A 61 -24.63 1.06 37.30
CA VAL A 61 -24.69 2.53 37.45
C VAL A 61 -24.41 2.94 38.89
N PHE A 62 -24.96 2.24 39.88
CA PHE A 62 -24.66 2.49 41.29
C PHE A 62 -23.21 2.18 41.64
N ALA A 63 -22.66 1.06 41.14
CA ALA A 63 -21.26 0.71 41.33
C ALA A 63 -20.31 1.76 40.71
N VAL A 64 -20.65 2.30 39.54
CA VAL A 64 -19.90 3.40 38.92
C VAL A 64 -19.99 4.68 39.76
N ALA A 65 -21.17 5.04 40.27
CA ALA A 65 -21.34 6.22 41.12
C ALA A 65 -20.58 6.10 42.45
N ASP A 66 -20.60 4.92 43.06
CA ASP A 66 -19.82 4.61 44.26
C ASP A 66 -18.31 4.69 43.99
N HIS A 67 -17.85 4.09 42.89
CA HIS A 67 -16.44 4.15 42.48
C HIS A 67 -15.98 5.61 42.22
N LEU A 68 -16.76 6.41 41.50
CA LEU A 68 -16.47 7.83 41.26
C LEU A 68 -16.44 8.64 42.57
N THR A 69 -17.31 8.31 43.51
CA THR A 69 -17.34 8.93 44.85
C THR A 69 -16.08 8.56 45.62
N GLY A 70 -15.70 7.27 45.63
CA GLY A 70 -14.45 6.78 46.21
C GLY A 70 -13.22 7.48 45.63
N MET A 71 -13.14 7.62 44.30
CA MET A 71 -12.03 8.32 43.63
C MET A 71 -11.92 9.79 44.09
N LYS A 72 -13.05 10.49 44.28
CA LYS A 72 -13.05 11.86 44.80
C LYS A 72 -12.47 11.95 46.22
N PHE A 73 -12.64 10.90 47.03
CA PHE A 73 -12.05 10.77 48.37
C PHE A 73 -10.64 10.14 48.36
N GLY A 74 -10.03 9.93 47.20
CA GLY A 74 -8.69 9.35 47.07
C GLY A 74 -8.66 7.82 47.24
N MET A 75 -9.81 7.16 47.24
CA MET A 75 -9.92 5.70 47.25
C MET A 75 -10.02 5.20 45.80
N GLY A 76 -8.92 4.62 45.28
CA GLY A 76 -8.86 4.02 43.94
C GLY A 76 -7.71 4.54 43.06
N THR A 77 -7.49 3.89 41.93
CA THR A 77 -6.46 4.23 40.94
C THR A 77 -7.10 4.73 39.64
N LEU A 78 -6.48 5.72 38.99
CA LEU A 78 -6.90 6.16 37.65
C LEU A 78 -6.52 5.12 36.60
N ASP A 79 -7.46 4.79 35.72
CA ASP A 79 -7.19 3.89 34.60
C ASP A 79 -6.35 4.57 33.52
N ASP A 80 -5.22 3.94 33.16
CA ASP A 80 -4.45 4.35 32.00
C ASP A 80 -5.10 3.82 30.72
N MET A 81 -5.68 4.74 29.94
CA MET A 81 -6.28 4.46 28.64
C MET A 81 -5.31 3.77 27.65
N ASN A 82 -4.00 3.99 27.77
CA ASN A 82 -3.01 3.43 26.87
C ASN A 82 -2.56 2.01 27.23
N HIS A 83 -2.81 1.58 28.47
CA HIS A 83 -2.49 0.23 28.92
C HIS A 83 -3.20 -0.82 28.06
N LEU A 84 -2.50 -1.88 27.65
CA LEU A 84 -3.10 -2.94 26.84
C LEU A 84 -4.25 -3.67 27.54
N LYS A 85 -4.40 -3.54 28.87
CA LYS A 85 -5.54 -4.08 29.64
C LYS A 85 -6.86 -3.37 29.31
N ASN A 86 -6.78 -2.10 28.92
CA ASN A 86 -7.93 -1.24 28.63
C ASN A 86 -8.23 -1.15 27.13
N LYS A 87 -7.57 -1.99 26.34
CA LYS A 87 -7.66 -2.00 24.88
C LYS A 87 -7.77 -3.44 24.42
N ARG A 88 -8.48 -3.66 23.32
CA ARG A 88 -8.70 -5.00 22.75
C ARG A 88 -8.38 -5.03 21.28
N ILE A 89 -7.94 -6.19 20.82
CA ILE A 89 -7.82 -6.51 19.40
C ILE A 89 -9.19 -6.95 18.90
N ARG A 90 -9.68 -6.29 17.84
CA ARG A 90 -10.76 -6.76 16.99
C ARG A 90 -10.16 -7.53 15.85
N SER A 91 -10.41 -8.83 15.86
CA SER A 91 -10.05 -9.74 14.78
C SER A 91 -10.91 -9.46 13.54
N VAL A 92 -10.53 -10.08 12.42
CA VAL A 92 -11.32 -10.06 11.19
C VAL A 92 -12.74 -10.60 11.44
N ALA A 93 -12.86 -11.60 12.31
CA ALA A 93 -14.14 -12.19 12.67
C ALA A 93 -15.05 -11.18 13.40
N ASP A 94 -14.50 -10.39 14.32
CA ASP A 94 -15.28 -9.39 15.06
C ASP A 94 -15.79 -8.27 14.14
N LEU A 95 -14.97 -7.87 13.15
CA LEU A 95 -15.37 -6.85 12.18
C LEU A 95 -16.41 -7.39 11.19
N LEU A 96 -16.24 -8.62 10.75
CA LEU A 96 -17.23 -9.31 9.93
C LEU A 96 -18.54 -9.50 10.68
N GLN A 97 -18.50 -9.81 11.97
CA GLN A 97 -19.69 -9.97 12.81
C GLN A 97 -20.49 -8.66 12.89
N ASP A 98 -19.84 -7.51 13.11
CA ASP A 98 -20.52 -6.20 13.10
C ASP A 98 -21.18 -5.92 11.75
N GLN A 99 -20.45 -6.13 10.65
CA GLN A 99 -20.99 -5.89 9.31
C GLN A 99 -22.13 -6.86 8.97
N PHE A 100 -22.01 -8.12 9.40
CA PHE A 100 -23.06 -9.12 9.24
C PHE A 100 -24.30 -8.76 10.06
N GLY A 101 -24.12 -8.26 11.29
CA GLY A 101 -25.20 -7.72 12.11
C GLY A 101 -25.96 -6.58 11.42
N LEU A 102 -25.22 -5.61 10.86
CA LEU A 102 -25.82 -4.52 10.06
C LEU A 102 -26.57 -5.06 8.82
N ALA A 103 -26.00 -6.06 8.15
CA ALA A 103 -26.63 -6.69 6.99
C ALA A 103 -27.93 -7.42 7.38
N LEU A 104 -27.99 -8.06 8.55
CA LEU A 104 -29.21 -8.67 9.08
C LEU A 104 -30.26 -7.64 9.44
N VAL A 105 -29.89 -6.50 10.01
CA VAL A 105 -30.83 -5.39 10.26
C VAL A 105 -31.40 -4.85 8.95
N HIS A 106 -30.58 -4.70 7.91
CA HIS A 106 -31.07 -4.33 6.58
C HIS A 106 -32.02 -5.39 5.99
N LEU A 107 -31.68 -6.67 6.14
CA LEU A 107 -32.54 -7.78 5.72
C LEU A 107 -33.88 -7.76 6.46
N GLU A 108 -33.89 -7.53 7.77
CA GLU A 108 -35.09 -7.40 8.58
C GLU A 108 -35.98 -6.26 8.07
N ASN A 109 -35.39 -5.10 7.73
CA ASN A 109 -36.12 -3.97 7.17
C ASN A 109 -36.77 -4.31 5.82
N VAL A 110 -36.06 -5.04 4.95
CA VAL A 110 -36.60 -5.52 3.65
C VAL A 110 -37.75 -6.51 3.89
N VAL A 111 -37.55 -7.50 4.75
CA VAL A 111 -38.57 -8.49 5.11
C VAL A 111 -39.81 -7.79 5.66
N ARG A 112 -39.64 -6.87 6.62
CA ARG A 112 -40.76 -6.09 7.20
C ARG A 112 -41.50 -5.29 6.12
N GLY A 113 -40.78 -4.67 5.18
CA GLY A 113 -41.37 -3.98 4.03
C GLY A 113 -42.19 -4.91 3.13
N THR A 114 -41.67 -6.10 2.80
CA THR A 114 -42.37 -7.09 1.98
C THR A 114 -43.62 -7.65 2.68
N ILE A 115 -43.56 -7.89 3.99
CA ILE A 115 -44.71 -8.31 4.79
C ILE A 115 -45.80 -7.22 4.78
N CYS A 116 -45.42 -5.97 5.04
CA CYS A 116 -46.35 -4.84 4.96
C CYS A 116 -47.00 -4.71 3.56
N GLY A 117 -46.24 -4.92 2.49
CA GLY A 117 -46.76 -4.94 1.12
C GLY A 117 -47.70 -6.12 0.85
N ALA A 118 -47.34 -7.32 1.31
CA ALA A 118 -48.14 -8.53 1.16
C ALA A 118 -49.50 -8.41 1.89
N ILE A 119 -49.51 -7.83 3.09
CA ILE A 119 -50.73 -7.54 3.86
C ILE A 119 -51.64 -6.56 3.10
N ARG A 120 -51.08 -5.50 2.50
CA ARG A 120 -51.86 -4.52 1.71
C ARG A 120 -52.51 -5.12 0.47
N HIS A 121 -51.81 -6.05 -0.20
CA HIS A 121 -52.27 -6.65 -1.46
C HIS A 121 -52.89 -8.06 -1.28
N LYS A 122 -53.13 -8.53 -0.04
CA LYS A 122 -53.69 -9.85 0.29
C LYS A 122 -52.97 -11.04 -0.37
N PHE A 123 -51.63 -10.96 -0.49
CA PHE A 123 -50.81 -12.08 -0.95
C PHE A 123 -50.29 -12.89 0.25
N ILE A 124 -50.16 -14.22 0.07
CA ILE A 124 -49.51 -15.09 1.06
C ILE A 124 -47.99 -15.03 0.82
N PRO A 125 -47.20 -14.48 1.74
CA PRO A 125 -45.76 -14.42 1.56
C PRO A 125 -45.13 -15.81 1.79
N THR A 126 -44.34 -16.29 0.84
CA THR A 126 -43.52 -17.50 0.98
C THR A 126 -42.13 -17.15 1.49
N PRO A 127 -41.43 -18.03 2.24
CA PRO A 127 -40.08 -17.77 2.74
C PRO A 127 -39.08 -17.36 1.65
N HIS A 128 -39.20 -17.95 0.46
CA HIS A 128 -38.38 -17.63 -0.71
C HIS A 128 -38.58 -16.19 -1.21
N ASN A 129 -39.80 -15.65 -1.10
CA ASN A 129 -40.11 -14.28 -1.54
C ASN A 129 -39.85 -13.24 -0.44
N LEU A 130 -39.75 -13.67 0.81
CA LEU A 130 -39.44 -12.81 1.97
C LEU A 130 -37.94 -12.57 2.11
N VAL A 131 -37.13 -13.63 2.00
CA VAL A 131 -35.69 -13.54 2.28
C VAL A 131 -34.91 -13.37 0.98
N THR A 132 -34.28 -12.21 0.83
CA THR A 132 -33.37 -11.92 -0.29
C THR A 132 -31.92 -11.94 0.19
N SER A 133 -31.01 -12.49 -0.62
CA SER A 133 -29.58 -12.55 -0.29
C SER A 133 -28.84 -11.24 -0.58
N THR A 134 -29.46 -10.32 -1.32
CA THR A 134 -28.86 -9.07 -1.79
C THR A 134 -28.24 -8.21 -0.68
N PRO A 135 -28.91 -7.95 0.47
CA PRO A 135 -28.32 -7.16 1.55
C PRO A 135 -27.06 -7.82 2.14
N LEU A 136 -27.03 -9.14 2.21
CA LEU A 136 -25.87 -9.89 2.69
C LEU A 136 -24.72 -9.81 1.67
N THR A 137 -24.97 -10.16 0.40
CA THR A 137 -23.92 -10.20 -0.63
C THR A 137 -23.28 -8.83 -0.83
N THR A 138 -24.09 -7.78 -0.93
CA THR A 138 -23.60 -6.39 -1.06
C THR A 138 -22.76 -5.95 0.12
N THR A 139 -23.12 -6.33 1.34
CA THR A 139 -22.34 -6.01 2.54
C THR A 139 -20.99 -6.74 2.53
N TYR A 140 -20.97 -8.02 2.17
CA TYR A 140 -19.73 -8.79 2.05
C TYR A 140 -18.82 -8.26 0.93
N GLU A 141 -19.38 -7.95 -0.24
CA GLU A 141 -18.63 -7.35 -1.36
C GLU A 141 -18.04 -5.99 -0.99
N SER A 142 -18.82 -5.16 -0.29
CA SER A 142 -18.37 -3.86 0.22
C SER A 142 -17.26 -4.02 1.27
N PHE A 143 -17.41 -4.95 2.21
CA PHE A 143 -16.39 -5.22 3.23
C PHE A 143 -15.08 -5.65 2.57
N PHE A 144 -15.08 -6.72 1.78
CA PHE A 144 -13.86 -7.22 1.16
C PHE A 144 -13.28 -6.32 0.06
N GLY A 145 -14.10 -5.52 -0.63
CA GLY A 145 -13.65 -4.67 -1.73
C GLY A 145 -13.24 -3.25 -1.33
N LEU A 146 -13.92 -2.63 -0.36
CA LEU A 146 -13.81 -1.19 -0.07
C LEU A 146 -13.37 -0.87 1.36
N HIS A 147 -13.39 -1.85 2.26
CA HIS A 147 -13.05 -1.60 3.65
C HIS A 147 -11.60 -1.12 3.77
N ARG A 148 -11.34 -0.08 4.56
CA ARG A 148 -10.01 0.55 4.67
C ARG A 148 -8.92 -0.38 5.18
N LEU A 149 -9.30 -1.45 5.87
CA LEU A 149 -8.39 -2.47 6.38
C LEU A 149 -8.23 -3.67 5.45
N SER A 150 -9.07 -3.78 4.43
CA SER A 150 -8.91 -4.77 3.37
C SER A 150 -7.71 -4.34 2.51
N HIS A 151 -6.54 -4.88 2.80
CA HIS A 151 -5.31 -4.59 2.08
C HIS A 151 -4.99 -5.74 1.13
N VAL A 152 -4.38 -5.42 -0.02
CA VAL A 152 -3.79 -6.44 -0.89
C VAL A 152 -2.61 -7.07 -0.16
N LEU A 153 -2.60 -8.40 -0.07
CA LEU A 153 -1.55 -9.13 0.63
C LEU A 153 -0.17 -8.85 0.02
N ASP A 154 0.83 -8.58 0.87
CA ASP A 154 2.19 -8.30 0.42
C ASP A 154 2.95 -9.61 0.22
N ARG A 155 3.07 -10.01 -1.05
CA ARG A 155 3.71 -11.26 -1.47
C ARG A 155 5.15 -11.07 -1.95
N THR A 156 5.83 -10.01 -1.51
CA THR A 156 7.24 -9.76 -1.87
C THR A 156 8.13 -10.94 -1.47
N ASN A 157 7.98 -11.44 -0.25
CA ASN A 157 8.60 -12.68 0.21
C ASN A 157 7.74 -13.35 1.32
N PRO A 158 8.01 -14.61 1.70
CA PRO A 158 7.22 -15.27 2.74
C PRO A 158 7.22 -14.54 4.08
N LEU A 159 8.33 -13.88 4.45
CA LEU A 159 8.42 -13.12 5.69
C LEU A 159 7.50 -11.88 5.67
N THR A 160 7.45 -11.12 4.57
CA THR A 160 6.55 -9.96 4.44
C THR A 160 5.09 -10.40 4.49
N GLN A 161 4.77 -11.58 3.97
CA GLN A 161 3.43 -12.15 4.06
C GLN A 161 3.04 -12.47 5.51
N ILE A 162 3.95 -13.08 6.28
CA ILE A 162 3.73 -13.39 7.69
C ILE A 162 3.62 -12.10 8.53
N VAL A 163 4.51 -11.13 8.30
CA VAL A 163 4.49 -9.85 9.02
C VAL A 163 3.22 -9.07 8.70
N HIS A 164 2.82 -9.00 7.42
CA HIS A 164 1.54 -8.39 7.05
C HIS A 164 0.41 -9.12 7.77
N GLY A 165 0.44 -10.46 7.78
CA GLY A 165 -0.45 -11.35 8.53
C GLY A 165 -0.66 -11.02 10.01
N ARG A 166 0.37 -10.48 10.67
CA ARG A 166 0.40 -10.19 12.12
C ARG A 166 0.33 -8.70 12.43
N ARG A 167 -0.09 -7.89 11.46
CA ARG A 167 -0.11 -6.43 11.54
C ARG A 167 -1.30 -5.94 12.35
N LEU A 168 -1.04 -5.01 13.25
CA LEU A 168 -2.02 -4.31 14.08
C LEU A 168 -2.22 -2.88 13.57
N SER A 169 -3.47 -2.40 13.57
CA SER A 169 -3.80 -1.03 13.18
C SER A 169 -4.70 -0.34 14.20
N TYR A 170 -4.32 0.87 14.60
CA TYR A 170 -5.18 1.83 15.31
C TYR A 170 -6.08 2.64 14.36
N LEU A 171 -5.87 2.52 13.05
CA LEU A 171 -6.67 3.22 12.05
C LEU A 171 -7.82 2.33 11.61
N GLY A 172 -9.01 2.89 11.39
CA GLY A 172 -10.18 2.13 10.89
C GLY A 172 -11.53 2.73 11.31
N PRO A 173 -12.64 2.17 10.82
CA PRO A 173 -13.97 2.52 11.34
C PRO A 173 -14.10 2.11 12.81
N GLY A 174 -14.67 2.99 13.64
CA GLY A 174 -14.65 2.86 15.11
C GLY A 174 -13.27 3.12 15.73
N GLY A 175 -12.30 3.54 14.92
CA GLY A 175 -10.92 3.76 15.32
C GLY A 175 -10.45 5.20 15.31
N LEU A 176 -9.13 5.37 15.40
CA LEU A 176 -8.51 6.68 15.30
C LEU A 176 -8.33 7.07 13.83
N THR A 177 -8.29 8.37 13.60
CA THR A 177 -7.76 8.91 12.36
C THR A 177 -6.36 9.42 12.62
N VAL A 178 -5.54 9.48 11.58
CA VAL A 178 -4.20 10.04 11.65
C VAL A 178 -4.18 11.43 12.31
N ARG A 179 -5.20 12.25 12.04
CA ARG A 179 -5.32 13.63 12.55
C ARG A 179 -5.78 13.69 14.01
N THR A 180 -6.58 12.72 14.46
CA THR A 180 -7.09 12.67 15.84
C THR A 180 -6.16 11.92 16.78
N ALA A 181 -5.20 11.16 16.26
CA ALA A 181 -4.26 10.40 17.07
C ALA A 181 -3.23 11.31 17.77
N SER A 182 -3.30 11.34 19.10
CA SER A 182 -2.38 12.10 19.94
C SER A 182 -1.01 11.44 20.05
N PHE A 183 -0.02 12.22 20.51
CA PHE A 183 1.34 11.72 20.75
C PHE A 183 1.35 10.54 21.74
N ARG A 184 0.56 10.61 22.83
CA ARG A 184 0.50 9.56 23.86
C ARG A 184 0.06 8.19 23.32
N ILE A 185 -0.76 8.16 22.27
CA ILE A 185 -1.23 6.90 21.68
C ILE A 185 -0.15 6.30 20.75
N ARG A 186 0.68 7.14 20.15
CA ARG A 186 1.76 6.73 19.25
C ARG A 186 3.01 6.25 20.00
N ASP A 187 3.12 6.62 21.27
CA ASP A 187 4.25 6.29 22.11
C ASP A 187 4.26 4.80 22.52
N ILE A 188 5.43 4.31 22.91
CA ILE A 188 5.60 2.92 23.34
C ILE A 188 5.23 2.83 24.82
N HIS A 189 4.13 2.13 25.11
CA HIS A 189 3.71 1.88 26.48
C HIS A 189 4.42 0.63 27.06
N PRO A 190 4.80 0.59 28.35
CA PRO A 190 5.46 -0.57 28.97
C PRO A 190 4.72 -1.91 28.77
N SER A 191 3.39 -1.90 28.80
CA SER A 191 2.56 -3.09 28.54
C SER A 191 2.74 -3.67 27.13
N HIS A 192 3.38 -2.96 26.19
CA HIS A 192 3.73 -3.50 24.87
C HIS A 192 4.77 -4.63 24.96
N TYR A 193 5.52 -4.73 26.06
CA TYR A 193 6.53 -5.76 26.26
C TYR A 193 5.96 -7.16 26.05
N GLY A 194 6.58 -7.96 25.18
CA GLY A 194 6.14 -9.32 24.84
C GLY A 194 4.86 -9.41 23.98
N ASN A 195 4.16 -8.29 23.72
CA ASN A 195 2.87 -8.25 23.03
C ASN A 195 2.93 -7.58 21.65
N ILE A 196 3.50 -6.37 21.59
CA ILE A 196 3.61 -5.56 20.38
C ILE A 196 5.08 -5.24 20.14
N CYS A 197 5.54 -5.38 18.89
CA CYS A 197 6.91 -5.05 18.55
C CYS A 197 7.15 -3.53 18.67
N PRO A 198 8.10 -3.06 19.49
CA PRO A 198 8.38 -1.63 19.61
C PRO A 198 9.16 -1.06 18.41
N ILE A 199 9.77 -1.94 17.60
CA ILE A 199 10.64 -1.55 16.48
C ILE A 199 9.86 -1.52 15.17
N ASP A 200 9.00 -2.53 14.93
CA ASP A 200 8.27 -2.66 13.68
C ASP A 200 7.05 -1.76 13.66
N THR A 201 7.27 -0.49 13.31
CA THR A 201 6.25 0.50 13.05
C THR A 201 6.55 1.25 11.75
N SER A 202 5.51 1.73 11.08
CA SER A 202 5.69 2.52 9.86
C SER A 202 6.34 3.88 10.16
N GLU A 203 7.38 4.26 9.42
CA GLU A 203 7.92 5.61 9.46
C GLU A 203 6.92 6.64 8.89
N GLY A 204 7.00 7.90 9.33
CA GLY A 204 6.20 9.01 8.82
C GLY A 204 4.85 9.19 9.50
N ILE A 205 3.82 9.53 8.73
CA ILE A 205 2.51 9.98 9.27
C ILE A 205 1.80 8.91 10.12
N ASN A 206 2.05 7.64 9.84
CA ASN A 206 1.41 6.49 10.51
C ASN A 206 2.24 5.92 11.67
N VAL A 207 3.33 6.59 12.08
CA VAL A 207 4.20 6.14 13.17
C VAL A 207 3.43 5.90 14.47
N GLY A 208 3.68 4.77 15.10
CA GLY A 208 3.02 4.35 16.35
C GLY A 208 1.56 3.91 16.21
N LEU A 209 0.92 4.13 15.04
CA LEU A 209 -0.47 3.74 14.79
C LEU A 209 -0.61 2.40 14.07
N ILE A 210 0.48 1.95 13.47
CA ILE A 210 0.54 0.68 12.79
C ILE A 210 1.80 -0.03 13.26
N GLY A 211 1.65 -1.28 13.70
CA GLY A 211 2.77 -2.11 14.13
C GLY A 211 2.46 -3.59 13.95
N SER A 212 3.26 -4.45 14.57
CA SER A 212 3.12 -5.91 14.45
C SER A 212 3.11 -6.57 15.83
N LEU A 213 2.41 -7.69 15.93
CA LEU A 213 2.45 -8.53 17.13
C LEU A 213 3.87 -9.06 17.39
N ALA A 214 4.27 -9.11 18.66
CA ALA A 214 5.50 -9.77 19.08
C ALA A 214 5.45 -11.28 18.77
N ILE A 215 6.62 -11.94 18.72
CA ILE A 215 6.78 -13.31 18.21
C ILE A 215 5.88 -14.31 18.96
N HIS A 216 5.89 -14.27 20.29
CA HIS A 216 5.14 -15.22 21.12
C HIS A 216 3.81 -14.68 21.65
N ALA A 217 3.41 -13.47 21.25
CA ALA A 217 2.13 -12.89 21.62
C ALA A 217 0.98 -13.75 21.08
N ARG A 218 -0.03 -13.97 21.91
CA ARG A 218 -1.27 -14.65 21.57
C ARG A 218 -2.46 -13.72 21.83
N ILE A 219 -3.51 -13.95 21.07
CA ILE A 219 -4.80 -13.28 21.26
C ILE A 219 -5.65 -14.24 22.07
N GLY A 220 -5.90 -13.87 23.32
CA GLY A 220 -6.74 -14.59 24.25
C GLY A 220 -8.22 -14.41 23.93
N HIS A 221 -9.07 -14.84 24.86
CA HIS A 221 -10.51 -14.63 24.73
C HIS A 221 -10.84 -13.13 24.71
N TRP A 222 -11.82 -12.78 23.86
CA TRP A 222 -12.35 -11.42 23.69
C TRP A 222 -11.35 -10.38 23.17
N GLY A 223 -10.29 -10.83 22.50
CA GLY A 223 -9.31 -9.94 21.87
C GLY A 223 -8.27 -9.38 22.84
N SER A 224 -8.12 -9.96 24.02
CA SER A 224 -7.06 -9.61 24.97
C SER A 224 -5.71 -10.14 24.50
N LEU A 225 -4.63 -9.42 24.83
CA LEU A 225 -3.27 -9.85 24.50
C LEU A 225 -2.63 -10.59 25.67
N GLU A 226 -1.99 -11.72 25.34
CA GLU A 226 -1.30 -12.58 26.29
C GLU A 226 0.13 -12.85 25.82
N SER A 227 1.08 -12.73 26.75
CA SER A 227 2.49 -13.02 26.54
C SER A 227 2.94 -14.17 27.44
N PRO A 228 3.86 -15.04 26.97
CA PRO A 228 4.39 -16.12 27.79
C PRO A 228 5.45 -15.62 28.77
N PHE A 229 5.37 -16.13 29.99
CA PHE A 229 6.38 -15.97 31.04
C PHE A 229 6.74 -17.33 31.61
N PHE A 230 7.95 -17.43 32.17
CA PHE A 230 8.37 -18.59 32.93
C PHE A 230 8.02 -18.37 34.40
N GLU A 231 7.25 -19.30 34.96
CA GLU A 231 6.94 -19.30 36.39
C GLU A 231 8.17 -19.78 37.17
N ILE A 232 8.61 -18.97 38.14
CA ILE A 232 9.71 -19.31 39.04
C ILE A 232 9.10 -19.52 40.42
N ASP A 233 9.06 -20.77 40.86
CA ASP A 233 8.63 -21.15 42.20
C ASP A 233 9.78 -21.87 42.92
N GLU A 234 10.12 -21.44 44.13
CA GLU A 234 11.17 -22.05 44.97
C GLU A 234 10.92 -23.55 45.21
N ARG A 235 9.66 -24.00 45.10
CA ARG A 235 9.27 -25.40 45.34
C ARG A 235 9.35 -26.29 44.10
N PHE A 236 9.38 -25.71 42.90
CA PHE A 236 9.37 -26.45 41.64
C PHE A 236 10.65 -26.18 40.83
N LYS A 237 11.47 -27.22 40.65
CA LYS A 237 12.63 -27.18 39.73
C LYS A 237 12.26 -27.32 38.24
N GLY A 238 10.97 -27.29 37.90
CA GLY A 238 10.47 -27.47 36.55
C GLY A 238 10.18 -26.13 35.85
N VAL A 239 10.52 -26.03 34.57
CA VAL A 239 10.23 -24.85 33.76
C VAL A 239 8.77 -24.94 33.27
N ARG A 240 7.88 -24.07 33.78
CA ARG A 240 6.50 -23.96 33.31
C ARG A 240 6.30 -22.63 32.60
N VAL A 241 5.78 -22.70 31.37
CA VAL A 241 5.37 -21.51 30.62
C VAL A 241 3.92 -21.18 30.97
N VAL A 242 3.69 -19.96 31.44
CA VAL A 242 2.36 -19.42 31.74
C VAL A 242 2.09 -18.23 30.83
N TYR A 243 0.93 -18.21 30.18
CA TYR A 243 0.47 -17.05 29.43
C TYR A 243 -0.27 -16.12 30.37
N LEU A 244 0.25 -14.90 30.53
CA LEU A 244 -0.33 -13.91 31.44
C LEU A 244 -1.10 -12.85 30.63
N LEU A 245 -2.31 -12.54 31.10
CA LEU A 245 -3.04 -11.36 30.66
C LEU A 245 -2.38 -10.11 31.24
N GLN A 246 -2.46 -9.02 30.49
CA GLN A 246 -1.92 -7.72 30.88
C GLN A 246 -2.55 -7.13 32.15
N SER A 247 -3.73 -7.59 32.57
CA SER A 247 -4.33 -7.20 33.86
C SER A 247 -3.72 -7.95 35.05
N ARG A 248 -3.11 -9.12 34.82
CA ARG A 248 -2.51 -9.95 35.87
C ARG A 248 -1.01 -9.73 36.02
N ASP A 249 -0.34 -9.31 34.95
CA ASP A 249 1.11 -9.02 34.91
C ASP A 249 1.52 -8.03 36.03
N GLU A 250 0.71 -7.00 36.28
CA GLU A 250 0.95 -5.98 37.33
C GLU A 250 1.11 -6.55 38.75
N TYR A 251 0.63 -7.78 39.01
CA TYR A 251 0.72 -8.43 40.32
C TYR A 251 1.95 -9.33 40.47
N TYR A 252 2.71 -9.56 39.40
CA TYR A 252 3.90 -10.39 39.42
C TYR A 252 5.17 -9.54 39.34
N MET A 253 6.21 -9.99 40.05
CA MET A 253 7.55 -9.44 39.89
C MET A 253 8.24 -10.17 38.73
N VAL A 254 8.43 -9.49 37.61
CA VAL A 254 9.04 -10.06 36.40
C VAL A 254 10.53 -9.74 36.36
N SER A 255 11.38 -10.77 36.21
CA SER A 255 12.82 -10.63 36.00
C SER A 255 13.21 -10.84 34.54
N ALA A 256 14.28 -10.16 34.09
CA ALA A 256 14.84 -10.41 32.76
C ALA A 256 15.41 -11.83 32.64
N GLY A 257 15.19 -12.48 31.49
CA GLY A 257 15.59 -13.88 31.26
C GLY A 257 17.10 -14.15 31.31
N ASN A 258 17.95 -13.12 31.28
CA ASN A 258 19.41 -13.27 31.24
C ASN A 258 19.99 -13.78 32.58
N SER A 259 19.27 -13.65 33.70
CA SER A 259 19.78 -14.03 35.03
C SER A 259 19.67 -15.51 35.37
N LEU A 260 18.84 -16.29 34.66
CA LEU A 260 18.49 -17.67 35.02
C LEU A 260 18.85 -18.74 33.98
N ALA A 261 19.38 -18.35 32.82
CA ALA A 261 19.72 -19.27 31.74
C ALA A 261 21.12 -19.90 31.89
N LEU A 262 21.46 -20.39 33.08
CA LEU A 262 22.54 -21.37 33.26
C LEU A 262 21.94 -22.76 33.07
N ASN A 263 22.14 -23.31 31.86
CA ASN A 263 21.80 -24.66 31.39
C ASN A 263 20.33 -24.91 31.02
N GLN A 264 20.07 -25.07 29.71
CA GLN A 264 19.57 -26.32 29.13
C GLN A 264 19.45 -26.24 27.60
N GLY A 265 19.87 -27.32 26.94
CA GLY A 265 19.93 -27.47 25.49
C GLY A 265 18.57 -27.78 24.87
N ILE A 266 17.93 -26.76 24.32
CA ILE A 266 16.80 -26.93 23.41
C ILE A 266 17.34 -26.78 21.99
N GLN A 267 17.36 -27.88 21.22
CA GLN A 267 17.60 -27.84 19.78
C GLN A 267 16.36 -27.25 19.10
N GLU A 268 16.44 -25.98 18.69
CA GLU A 268 15.44 -25.40 17.78
C GLU A 268 15.64 -25.94 16.36
N GLU A 269 14.58 -26.48 15.76
CA GLU A 269 14.57 -26.99 14.39
C GLU A 269 15.08 -25.93 13.39
N GLN A 270 16.06 -26.32 12.61
CA GLN A 270 16.68 -25.50 11.57
C GLN A 270 15.83 -25.55 10.31
N VAL A 271 14.97 -24.55 10.11
CA VAL A 271 14.34 -24.33 8.79
C VAL A 271 14.86 -23.02 8.23
N VAL A 272 15.91 -23.11 7.41
CA VAL A 272 16.39 -22.00 6.59
C VAL A 272 15.75 -22.13 5.22
N SER A 273 14.71 -21.34 4.95
CA SER A 273 14.20 -21.17 3.60
C SER A 273 15.10 -20.22 2.82
N SER A 274 16.03 -20.73 2.03
CA SER A 274 16.82 -19.92 1.09
C SER A 274 16.19 -19.98 -0.31
N ARG A 275 15.76 -18.83 -0.83
CA ARG A 275 15.26 -18.70 -2.20
C ARG A 275 16.37 -18.15 -3.10
N TYR A 276 16.82 -18.95 -4.06
CA TYR A 276 17.76 -18.56 -5.11
C TYR A 276 17.02 -18.47 -6.46
N ARG A 277 17.29 -17.39 -7.22
CA ARG A 277 16.66 -16.96 -8.49
C ARG A 277 15.32 -16.23 -8.33
N GLN A 278 15.34 -14.94 -8.68
CA GLN A 278 14.18 -14.05 -8.75
C GLN A 278 13.69 -14.00 -10.21
N GLU A 279 12.49 -14.51 -10.46
CA GLU A 279 11.77 -14.31 -11.71
C GLU A 279 10.57 -13.40 -11.43
N TYR A 280 10.42 -12.35 -12.24
CA TYR A 280 9.29 -11.42 -12.13
C TYR A 280 8.26 -11.77 -13.19
N LEU A 281 7.00 -11.84 -12.76
CA LEU A 281 5.85 -12.09 -13.62
C LEU A 281 5.13 -10.77 -13.88
N THR A 282 5.24 -10.26 -15.11
CA THR A 282 4.43 -9.13 -15.56
C THR A 282 3.13 -9.68 -16.11
N ILE A 283 2.00 -9.27 -15.53
CA ILE A 283 0.66 -9.66 -16.00
C ILE A 283 0.05 -8.47 -16.72
N THR A 284 -0.14 -8.61 -18.03
CA THR A 284 -0.91 -7.67 -18.84
C THR A 284 -2.24 -8.32 -19.21
N TRP A 285 -3.33 -7.58 -19.15
CA TRP A 285 -4.64 -8.10 -19.51
C TRP A 285 -5.43 -7.07 -20.30
N GLU A 286 -6.33 -7.57 -21.13
CA GLU A 286 -7.29 -6.77 -21.91
C GLU A 286 -8.68 -7.40 -21.82
N GLN A 287 -9.72 -6.57 -21.87
CA GLN A 287 -11.12 -6.99 -21.91
C GLN A 287 -11.72 -6.62 -23.26
N ILE A 288 -12.54 -7.53 -23.79
CA ILE A 288 -13.38 -7.26 -24.96
C ILE A 288 -14.67 -6.60 -24.48
N HIS A 289 -14.93 -5.42 -25.02
CA HIS A 289 -16.18 -4.72 -24.77
C HIS A 289 -17.13 -4.84 -25.97
N VAL A 290 -18.42 -4.95 -25.67
CA VAL A 290 -19.47 -4.76 -26.67
C VAL A 290 -19.86 -3.28 -26.61
N THR A 291 -19.64 -2.57 -27.72
CA THR A 291 -20.01 -1.16 -27.85
C THR A 291 -21.39 -1.06 -28.51
N SER A 292 -22.05 0.09 -28.40
CA SER A 292 -23.28 0.37 -29.15
C SER A 292 -23.10 0.29 -30.68
N GLN A 293 -21.84 0.29 -31.16
CA GLN A 293 -21.45 0.25 -32.57
C GLN A 293 -21.05 -1.16 -33.04
N GLY A 294 -21.07 -2.16 -32.14
CA GLY A 294 -20.69 -3.55 -32.40
C GLY A 294 -19.72 -4.12 -31.36
N SER A 295 -19.52 -5.44 -31.39
CA SER A 295 -18.53 -6.13 -30.54
C SER A 295 -17.11 -5.88 -31.04
N GLU A 296 -16.19 -5.59 -30.13
CA GLU A 296 -14.75 -5.61 -30.41
C GLU A 296 -14.33 -7.00 -30.91
N ARG A 297 -13.48 -7.04 -31.95
CA ARG A 297 -12.99 -8.30 -32.55
C ARG A 297 -11.50 -8.45 -32.29
N ILE A 298 -11.09 -9.65 -31.88
CA ILE A 298 -9.68 -10.03 -31.79
C ILE A 298 -9.27 -10.64 -33.12
N THR A 299 -8.23 -10.09 -33.74
CA THR A 299 -7.72 -10.54 -35.03
C THR A 299 -6.22 -10.26 -35.13
N ASN A 300 -5.53 -11.05 -35.95
CA ASN A 300 -4.15 -10.77 -36.38
C ASN A 300 -4.09 -9.92 -37.67
N GLU A 301 -5.19 -9.84 -38.42
CA GLU A 301 -5.31 -9.05 -39.65
C GLU A 301 -5.53 -7.57 -39.33
N ILE A 302 -4.44 -6.81 -39.18
CA ILE A 302 -4.50 -5.36 -38.92
C ILE A 302 -3.79 -4.61 -40.04
N LEU A 303 -4.59 -4.03 -40.95
CA LEU A 303 -4.15 -3.49 -42.25
C LEU A 303 -3.14 -2.33 -42.19
N HIS A 304 -3.09 -1.58 -41.08
CA HIS A 304 -2.27 -0.37 -40.96
C HIS A 304 -0.96 -0.59 -40.18
N LEU A 305 -0.69 -1.83 -39.73
CA LEU A 305 0.50 -2.15 -38.95
C LEU A 305 1.51 -2.89 -39.81
N GLU A 306 2.78 -2.59 -39.55
CA GLU A 306 3.88 -3.28 -40.20
C GLU A 306 3.90 -4.77 -39.81
N ALA A 307 4.21 -5.65 -40.77
CA ALA A 307 4.25 -7.10 -40.55
C ALA A 307 5.20 -7.50 -39.41
N HIS A 308 6.24 -6.70 -39.13
CA HIS A 308 7.18 -6.96 -38.05
C HIS A 308 6.53 -6.94 -36.66
N LEU A 309 5.48 -6.13 -36.44
CA LEU A 309 4.78 -6.03 -35.15
C LEU A 309 3.83 -7.19 -34.91
N LEU A 310 3.36 -7.82 -36.00
CA LEU A 310 2.40 -8.91 -35.98
C LEU A 310 3.09 -10.29 -35.91
N ARG A 311 4.42 -10.35 -36.04
CA ARG A 311 5.21 -11.59 -36.08
C ARG A 311 4.99 -12.55 -34.90
N ASN A 312 4.65 -11.98 -33.73
CA ASN A 312 4.51 -12.72 -32.49
C ASN A 312 3.07 -13.19 -32.22
N LEU A 313 2.10 -12.76 -33.05
CA LEU A 313 0.68 -13.11 -32.91
C LEU A 313 0.36 -14.45 -33.60
N ASP A 314 -0.55 -15.19 -33.00
CA ASP A 314 -1.12 -16.41 -33.57
C ASP A 314 -2.21 -16.09 -34.60
N ARG A 315 -2.90 -17.14 -35.09
CA ARG A 315 -4.02 -17.00 -36.04
C ARG A 315 -5.23 -16.27 -35.47
N ASN A 316 -5.37 -16.24 -34.15
CA ASN A 316 -6.49 -15.60 -33.46
C ASN A 316 -6.18 -14.13 -33.14
N GLY A 317 -4.95 -13.66 -33.31
CA GLY A 317 -4.53 -12.31 -32.92
C GLY A 317 -4.00 -12.21 -31.49
N ILE A 318 -3.57 -13.32 -30.88
CA ILE A 318 -3.04 -13.36 -29.52
C ILE A 318 -1.56 -13.75 -29.57
N VAL A 319 -0.74 -13.18 -28.70
CA VAL A 319 0.68 -13.51 -28.65
C VAL A 319 0.93 -14.99 -28.38
N MET A 320 1.83 -15.59 -29.16
CA MET A 320 2.21 -17.00 -29.03
C MET A 320 3.00 -17.26 -27.74
N LEU A 321 2.77 -18.43 -27.14
CA LEU A 321 3.52 -18.89 -25.97
C LEU A 321 5.01 -19.06 -26.30
N GLY A 322 5.88 -18.65 -25.37
CA GLY A 322 7.33 -18.74 -25.54
C GLY A 322 7.95 -17.62 -26.38
N SER A 323 7.16 -16.76 -27.01
CA SER A 323 7.62 -15.60 -27.77
C SER A 323 8.39 -14.61 -26.89
N TRP A 324 9.46 -14.05 -27.45
CA TRP A 324 10.16 -12.91 -26.87
C TRP A 324 9.49 -11.62 -27.32
N VAL A 325 9.07 -10.80 -26.35
CA VAL A 325 8.35 -9.55 -26.59
C VAL A 325 9.10 -8.36 -25.99
N GLU A 326 9.13 -7.28 -26.74
CA GLU A 326 9.76 -6.01 -26.37
C GLU A 326 8.76 -4.87 -26.32
N THR A 327 9.21 -3.71 -25.82
CA THR A 327 8.36 -2.53 -25.68
C THR A 327 7.74 -2.14 -27.02
N GLY A 328 6.40 -2.02 -27.05
CA GLY A 328 5.66 -1.66 -28.26
C GLY A 328 5.16 -2.86 -29.08
N ASP A 329 5.67 -4.07 -28.85
CA ASP A 329 5.15 -5.28 -29.49
C ASP A 329 3.66 -5.48 -29.11
N ILE A 330 2.89 -6.02 -30.06
CA ILE A 330 1.47 -6.29 -29.87
C ILE A 330 1.30 -7.62 -29.16
N LEU A 331 0.58 -7.60 -28.04
CA LEU A 331 0.25 -8.79 -27.25
C LEU A 331 -1.12 -9.35 -27.63
N VAL A 332 -2.08 -8.47 -27.92
CA VAL A 332 -3.42 -8.83 -28.37
C VAL A 332 -3.84 -7.85 -29.46
N GLY A 333 -4.04 -8.37 -30.67
CA GLY A 333 -4.60 -7.66 -31.80
C GLY A 333 -6.10 -7.44 -31.58
N LYS A 334 -6.52 -6.17 -31.51
CA LYS A 334 -7.90 -5.80 -31.21
C LYS A 334 -8.39 -4.69 -32.14
N LEU A 335 -9.56 -4.92 -32.73
CA LEU A 335 -10.26 -3.99 -33.61
C LEU A 335 -11.59 -3.57 -32.99
N THR A 336 -11.74 -2.27 -32.77
CA THR A 336 -13.00 -1.63 -32.36
C THR A 336 -13.78 -1.19 -33.60
N PRO A 337 -15.06 -1.57 -33.77
CA PRO A 337 -15.89 -1.04 -34.85
C PRO A 337 -16.12 0.47 -34.66
N GLN A 338 -16.06 1.23 -35.75
CA GLN A 338 -16.36 2.66 -35.77
C GLN A 338 -17.43 2.94 -36.84
N MET A 339 -18.57 3.48 -36.40
CA MET A 339 -19.59 4.02 -37.30
C MET A 339 -19.26 5.50 -37.58
N THR A 340 -18.38 5.77 -38.53
CA THR A 340 -18.17 7.14 -39.02
C THR A 340 -18.87 7.32 -40.37
N LYS A 341 -19.98 8.06 -40.38
CA LYS A 341 -20.51 8.66 -41.62
C LYS A 341 -19.41 9.54 -42.24
N GLU A 342 -19.26 9.56 -43.56
CA GLU A 342 -18.23 10.37 -44.24
C GLU A 342 -18.28 11.87 -43.85
N SER A 343 -19.46 12.36 -43.45
CA SER A 343 -19.68 13.73 -42.96
C SER A 343 -19.05 14.05 -41.59
N SER A 344 -18.61 13.05 -40.83
CA SER A 344 -17.96 13.24 -39.53
C SER A 344 -16.46 13.56 -39.62
N TYR A 345 -15.85 13.30 -40.77
CA TYR A 345 -14.45 13.63 -41.00
C TYR A 345 -14.31 15.09 -41.45
N ALA A 346 -13.24 15.74 -40.96
CA ALA A 346 -12.87 17.07 -41.40
C ALA A 346 -12.71 17.09 -42.94
N PRO A 347 -13.19 18.13 -43.64
CA PRO A 347 -13.11 18.23 -45.10
C PRO A 347 -11.69 17.99 -45.66
N GLU A 348 -10.66 18.42 -44.95
CA GLU A 348 -9.25 18.25 -45.28
C GLU A 348 -8.86 16.76 -45.33
N TYR A 349 -9.36 15.97 -44.37
CA TYR A 349 -9.08 14.54 -44.31
C TYR A 349 -9.83 13.77 -45.40
N ARG A 350 -11.03 14.22 -45.77
CA ARG A 350 -11.79 13.66 -46.91
C ARG A 350 -11.04 13.88 -48.22
N LEU A 351 -10.50 15.09 -48.43
CA LEU A 351 -9.71 15.41 -49.61
C LEU A 351 -8.44 14.56 -49.68
N LEU A 352 -7.68 14.45 -48.57
CA LEU A 352 -6.46 13.66 -48.52
C LEU A 352 -6.72 12.18 -48.83
N ARG A 353 -7.84 11.62 -48.36
CA ARG A 353 -8.27 10.26 -48.72
C ARG A 353 -8.64 10.12 -50.19
N ALA A 354 -9.34 11.09 -50.76
CA ALA A 354 -9.69 11.08 -52.18
C ALA A 354 -8.45 11.12 -53.07
N ILE A 355 -7.42 11.89 -52.69
CA ILE A 355 -6.14 11.97 -53.40
C ILE A 355 -5.35 10.65 -53.28
N LEU A 356 -5.28 10.07 -52.08
CA LEU A 356 -4.49 8.85 -51.82
C LEU A 356 -5.23 7.54 -52.14
N GLY A 357 -6.50 7.59 -52.54
CA GLY A 357 -7.31 6.39 -52.84
C GLY A 357 -7.53 5.47 -51.62
N ILE A 358 -7.41 5.99 -50.40
CA ILE A 358 -7.51 5.19 -49.16
C ILE A 358 -8.99 4.94 -48.84
N GLN A 359 -9.40 3.67 -48.87
CA GLN A 359 -10.76 3.26 -48.50
C GLN A 359 -11.04 3.51 -47.00
N VAL A 360 -12.31 3.79 -46.68
CA VAL A 360 -12.74 4.02 -45.30
C VAL A 360 -12.67 2.72 -44.51
N SER A 361 -11.73 2.62 -43.56
CA SER A 361 -11.74 1.54 -42.58
C SER A 361 -12.93 1.71 -41.64
N THR A 362 -13.78 0.69 -41.54
CA THR A 362 -14.92 0.64 -40.59
C THR A 362 -14.48 0.30 -39.17
N THR A 363 -13.19 0.08 -38.95
CA THR A 363 -12.61 -0.35 -37.68
C THR A 363 -11.41 0.51 -37.31
N LYS A 364 -11.21 0.71 -36.00
CA LYS A 364 -10.04 1.36 -35.39
C LYS A 364 -9.24 0.34 -34.58
N GLU A 365 -7.93 0.42 -34.69
CA GLU A 365 -6.98 -0.36 -33.90
C GLU A 365 -7.01 0.07 -32.42
N THR A 366 -7.26 -0.89 -31.53
CA THR A 366 -7.19 -0.74 -30.06
C THR A 366 -6.40 -1.89 -29.44
N CYS A 367 -5.31 -2.28 -30.08
CA CYS A 367 -4.47 -3.40 -29.66
C CYS A 367 -3.83 -3.20 -28.30
N LEU A 368 -3.71 -4.30 -27.53
CA LEU A 368 -2.89 -4.33 -26.32
C LEU A 368 -1.42 -4.39 -26.72
N LYS A 369 -0.67 -3.33 -26.42
CA LYS A 369 0.79 -3.26 -26.66
C LYS A 369 1.55 -3.41 -25.36
N LEU A 370 2.73 -4.02 -25.40
CA LEU A 370 3.59 -4.13 -24.23
C LEU A 370 3.99 -2.71 -23.77
N PRO A 371 3.78 -2.35 -22.49
CA PRO A 371 4.06 -1.01 -21.99
C PRO A 371 5.56 -0.71 -22.02
N ILE A 372 5.88 0.58 -22.07
CA ILE A 372 7.25 1.08 -22.15
C ILE A 372 8.06 0.63 -20.93
N GLY A 373 9.25 0.09 -21.18
CA GLY A 373 10.19 -0.36 -20.15
C GLY A 373 10.03 -1.83 -19.76
N SER A 374 9.01 -2.52 -20.30
CA SER A 374 8.83 -3.96 -20.13
C SER A 374 9.40 -4.73 -21.32
N ARG A 375 9.99 -5.88 -21.04
CA ARG A 375 10.43 -6.89 -22.01
C ARG A 375 10.45 -8.25 -21.33
N GLY A 376 10.31 -9.32 -22.10
CA GLY A 376 10.40 -10.65 -21.51
C GLY A 376 9.89 -11.75 -22.42
N ARG A 377 9.75 -12.93 -21.83
CA ARG A 377 9.25 -14.12 -22.51
C ARG A 377 7.83 -14.43 -22.07
N VAL A 378 6.93 -14.67 -23.02
CA VAL A 378 5.55 -15.09 -22.71
C VAL A 378 5.58 -16.51 -22.12
N ILE A 379 5.13 -16.66 -20.87
CA ILE A 379 5.06 -17.97 -20.19
C ILE A 379 3.70 -18.61 -20.38
N ASP A 380 2.63 -17.81 -20.21
CA ASP A 380 1.25 -18.31 -20.16
C ASP A 380 0.31 -17.27 -20.77
N VAL A 381 -0.77 -17.73 -21.37
CA VAL A 381 -1.84 -16.91 -21.95
C VAL A 381 -3.16 -17.57 -21.60
N ARG A 382 -4.02 -16.85 -20.88
CA ARG A 382 -5.33 -17.33 -20.46
C ARG A 382 -6.42 -16.50 -21.08
N TRP A 383 -7.26 -17.16 -21.87
CA TRP A 383 -8.48 -16.60 -22.41
C TRP A 383 -9.67 -17.08 -21.57
N ILE A 384 -10.29 -16.15 -20.85
CA ILE A 384 -11.40 -16.42 -19.93
C ILE A 384 -12.67 -15.85 -20.55
N GLN A 385 -13.58 -16.73 -20.95
CA GLN A 385 -14.93 -16.36 -21.38
C GLN A 385 -15.90 -16.60 -20.23
N LYS A 386 -16.57 -15.54 -19.75
CA LYS A 386 -17.66 -15.73 -18.79
C LYS A 386 -18.89 -16.24 -19.54
N LYS A 387 -19.26 -17.51 -19.36
CA LYS A 387 -20.55 -18.05 -19.78
C LYS A 387 -21.63 -17.66 -18.76
N GLY A 388 -22.12 -16.42 -18.83
CA GLY A 388 -23.27 -15.95 -18.05
C GLY A 388 -24.49 -15.75 -18.95
N GLY A 389 -25.71 -15.90 -18.41
CA GLY A 389 -26.98 -15.76 -19.15
C GLY A 389 -27.36 -14.34 -19.58
N SER A 390 -26.41 -13.38 -19.59
CA SER A 390 -26.62 -12.03 -20.09
C SER A 390 -26.09 -11.88 -21.52
N SER A 391 -26.73 -11.04 -22.34
CA SER A 391 -26.31 -10.75 -23.72
C SER A 391 -24.92 -10.13 -23.85
N TYR A 392 -24.32 -9.69 -22.74
CA TYR A 392 -22.95 -9.19 -22.63
C TYR A 392 -22.09 -10.20 -21.89
N ASN A 393 -21.33 -11.01 -22.63
CA ASN A 393 -20.31 -11.89 -22.07
C ASN A 393 -18.92 -11.29 -22.35
N PRO A 394 -18.34 -10.52 -21.40
CA PRO A 394 -17.02 -9.96 -21.58
C PRO A 394 -16.00 -11.09 -21.60
N GLU A 395 -15.22 -11.16 -22.68
CA GLU A 395 -14.07 -12.03 -22.74
C GLU A 395 -12.84 -11.28 -22.20
N MET A 396 -12.03 -11.98 -21.43
CA MET A 396 -10.82 -11.43 -20.83
C MET A 396 -9.61 -12.25 -21.25
N ILE A 397 -8.58 -11.59 -21.77
CA ILE A 397 -7.31 -12.24 -22.10
C ILE A 397 -6.26 -11.74 -21.12
N ARG A 398 -5.58 -12.67 -20.47
CA ARG A 398 -4.45 -12.41 -19.58
C ARG A 398 -3.19 -13.02 -20.19
N VAL A 399 -2.18 -12.19 -20.36
CA VAL A 399 -0.86 -12.58 -20.87
C VAL A 399 0.14 -12.46 -19.72
N TYR A 400 0.88 -13.53 -19.47
CA TYR A 400 1.89 -13.63 -18.43
C TYR A 400 3.28 -13.62 -19.05
N ILE A 401 4.10 -12.66 -18.66
CA ILE A 401 5.41 -12.41 -19.23
C ILE A 401 6.46 -12.55 -18.12
N SER A 402 7.42 -13.45 -18.32
CA SER A 402 8.61 -13.56 -17.46
C SER A 402 9.63 -12.53 -17.84
N GLN A 403 10.17 -11.83 -16.84
CA GLN A 403 11.35 -11.01 -17.01
C GLN A 403 12.43 -11.43 -16.02
N LYS A 404 13.59 -11.85 -16.55
CA LYS A 404 14.82 -11.99 -15.76
C LYS A 404 15.48 -10.62 -15.63
N ARG A 405 15.68 -10.15 -14.40
CA ARG A 405 16.29 -8.85 -14.10
C ARG A 405 17.62 -9.04 -13.40
N GLU A 406 18.68 -8.56 -14.02
CA GLU A 406 20.03 -8.53 -13.44
C GLU A 406 20.19 -7.32 -12.51
N ILE A 407 21.26 -7.29 -11.74
CA ILE A 407 21.59 -6.15 -10.88
C ILE A 407 22.15 -5.02 -11.75
N LYS A 408 21.66 -3.80 -11.56
CA LYS A 408 22.07 -2.64 -12.37
C LYS A 408 22.45 -1.45 -11.51
N VAL A 409 23.19 -0.52 -12.12
CA VAL A 409 23.45 0.79 -11.52
C VAL A 409 22.13 1.49 -11.23
N GLY A 410 21.99 2.00 -10.02
CA GLY A 410 20.80 2.63 -9.45
C GLY A 410 19.87 1.69 -8.67
N ASP A 411 20.06 0.36 -8.75
CA ASP A 411 19.27 -0.58 -7.94
C ASP A 411 19.60 -0.38 -6.46
N LYS A 412 18.58 -0.59 -5.60
CA LYS A 412 18.72 -0.41 -4.16
C LYS A 412 19.02 -1.73 -3.46
N VAL A 413 20.03 -1.71 -2.61
CA VAL A 413 20.43 -2.84 -1.75
C VAL A 413 20.41 -2.42 -0.28
N ALA A 414 20.26 -3.37 0.62
CA ALA A 414 20.32 -3.12 2.06
C ALA A 414 20.83 -4.35 2.81
N GLY A 415 21.62 -4.13 3.86
CA GLY A 415 21.85 -5.15 4.87
C GLY A 415 20.76 -5.13 5.95
N ARG A 416 20.83 -6.10 6.87
CA ARG A 416 19.85 -6.29 7.96
C ARG A 416 19.86 -5.16 8.99
N HIS A 417 20.95 -4.42 9.10
CA HIS A 417 21.17 -3.35 10.08
C HIS A 417 20.80 -1.94 9.57
N GLY A 418 19.93 -1.84 8.57
CA GLY A 418 19.44 -0.56 8.05
C GLY A 418 20.43 0.20 7.15
N ASN A 419 21.57 -0.40 6.79
CA ASN A 419 22.52 0.13 5.81
C ASN A 419 21.94 0.03 4.38
N LYS A 420 21.03 0.95 4.05
CA LYS A 420 20.42 1.09 2.72
C LYS A 420 21.35 1.89 1.81
N GLY A 421 21.59 1.39 0.59
CA GLY A 421 22.45 2.03 -0.42
C GLY A 421 21.93 1.81 -1.84
N ILE A 422 22.44 2.61 -2.76
CA ILE A 422 22.18 2.50 -4.21
C ILE A 422 23.49 2.07 -4.87
N ILE A 423 23.43 1.17 -5.84
CA ILE A 423 24.60 0.76 -6.62
C ILE A 423 25.00 1.92 -7.53
N SER A 424 26.15 2.53 -7.26
CA SER A 424 26.64 3.68 -8.04
C SER A 424 27.45 3.27 -9.27
N LYS A 425 28.24 2.19 -9.15
CA LYS A 425 29.12 1.70 -10.22
C LYS A 425 29.29 0.19 -10.11
N ILE A 426 29.33 -0.49 -11.25
CA ILE A 426 29.70 -1.90 -11.37
C ILE A 426 31.07 -1.93 -12.05
N LEU A 427 32.08 -2.51 -11.39
CA LEU A 427 33.43 -2.59 -11.90
C LEU A 427 33.71 -3.97 -12.50
N PRO A 428 34.55 -4.07 -13.54
CA PRO A 428 35.12 -5.35 -13.97
C PRO A 428 35.90 -5.99 -12.82
N ARG A 429 35.95 -7.33 -12.80
CA ARG A 429 36.63 -8.09 -11.74
C ARG A 429 38.11 -7.73 -11.58
N GLN A 430 38.80 -7.39 -12.67
CA GLN A 430 40.21 -6.99 -12.66
C GLN A 430 40.49 -5.64 -11.97
N ASP A 431 39.50 -4.73 -11.96
CA ASP A 431 39.61 -3.41 -11.35
C ASP A 431 39.27 -3.45 -9.86
N MET A 432 38.65 -4.54 -9.39
CA MET A 432 38.24 -4.68 -8.00
C MET A 432 39.47 -4.92 -7.12
N SER A 433 39.49 -4.24 -5.98
CA SER A 433 40.52 -4.47 -4.98
C SER A 433 40.51 -5.93 -4.52
N TYR A 434 41.69 -6.48 -4.29
CA TYR A 434 41.86 -7.91 -4.03
C TYR A 434 42.72 -8.17 -2.80
N LEU A 435 42.49 -9.35 -2.22
CA LEU A 435 43.18 -9.90 -1.06
C LEU A 435 44.58 -10.42 -1.42
N GLN A 436 45.38 -10.75 -0.41
CA GLN A 436 46.72 -11.35 -0.60
C GLN A 436 46.71 -12.69 -1.35
N ASP A 437 45.60 -13.42 -1.28
CA ASP A 437 45.37 -14.69 -1.99
C ASP A 437 44.94 -14.49 -3.46
N GLY A 438 44.82 -13.24 -3.92
CA GLY A 438 44.32 -12.90 -5.25
C GLY A 438 42.80 -12.85 -5.37
N THR A 439 42.05 -13.10 -4.30
CA THR A 439 40.58 -13.06 -4.33
C THR A 439 40.08 -11.61 -4.38
N PRO A 440 39.34 -11.19 -5.43
CA PRO A 440 38.77 -9.85 -5.48
C PRO A 440 37.53 -9.75 -4.59
N VAL A 441 37.27 -8.55 -4.07
CA VAL A 441 36.07 -8.28 -3.27
C VAL A 441 34.85 -8.09 -4.16
N ASP A 442 33.65 -8.40 -3.65
CA ASP A 442 32.39 -8.28 -4.40
C ASP A 442 31.75 -6.89 -4.30
N MET A 443 31.80 -6.27 -3.12
CA MET A 443 31.17 -4.98 -2.84
C MET A 443 32.04 -4.13 -1.92
N VAL A 444 32.12 -2.83 -2.20
CA VAL A 444 32.83 -1.85 -1.37
C VAL A 444 31.82 -0.91 -0.71
N PHE A 445 31.84 -0.85 0.63
CA PHE A 445 30.98 0.03 1.42
C PHE A 445 31.73 1.25 1.91
N ASN A 446 31.08 2.41 1.88
CA ASN A 446 31.61 3.61 2.49
C ASN A 446 31.55 3.51 4.04
N PRO A 447 32.67 3.61 4.76
CA PRO A 447 32.70 3.49 6.22
C PRO A 447 31.97 4.63 6.95
N LEU A 448 31.81 5.81 6.33
CA LEU A 448 31.19 6.99 6.96
C LEU A 448 29.72 6.77 7.39
N GLY A 449 29.06 5.78 6.80
CA GLY A 449 27.67 5.44 7.12
C GLY A 449 27.49 4.67 8.44
N VAL A 450 28.57 4.21 9.08
CA VAL A 450 28.50 3.40 10.31
C VAL A 450 28.51 4.25 11.60
N PRO A 451 29.47 5.17 11.81
CA PRO A 451 29.52 5.96 13.05
C PRO A 451 28.29 6.83 13.25
N SER A 452 27.77 7.43 12.17
CA SER A 452 26.61 8.33 12.21
C SER A 452 25.29 7.61 12.53
N ARG A 453 25.19 6.30 12.27
CA ARG A 453 23.95 5.51 12.42
C ARG A 453 23.97 4.55 13.61
N MET A 454 25.10 4.46 14.32
CA MET A 454 25.31 3.58 15.48
C MET A 454 24.98 2.10 15.24
N ASN A 455 25.03 1.63 13.99
CA ASN A 455 24.71 0.26 13.62
C ASN A 455 25.95 -0.64 13.63
N VAL A 456 26.61 -0.71 14.80
CA VAL A 456 27.84 -1.50 15.02
C VAL A 456 27.62 -3.00 14.82
N GLY A 457 26.38 -3.48 14.99
CA GLY A 457 25.97 -4.86 14.71
C GLY A 457 26.42 -5.38 13.34
N GLN A 458 26.45 -4.52 12.32
CA GLN A 458 26.93 -4.93 10.99
C GLN A 458 28.40 -5.33 11.00
N ILE A 459 29.24 -4.70 11.83
CA ILE A 459 30.67 -5.01 11.93
C ILE A 459 30.85 -6.38 12.59
N PHE A 460 30.05 -6.66 13.63
CA PHE A 460 30.04 -7.96 14.28
C PHE A 460 29.58 -9.08 13.35
N GLU A 461 28.48 -8.87 12.62
CA GLU A 461 28.00 -9.80 11.58
C GLU A 461 29.12 -10.13 10.58
N CYS A 462 29.82 -9.10 10.10
CA CYS A 462 30.88 -9.27 9.11
C CYS A 462 32.09 -10.03 9.63
N SER A 463 32.48 -9.79 10.88
CA SER A 463 33.65 -10.43 11.51
C SER A 463 33.40 -11.92 11.69
N LEU A 464 32.21 -12.27 12.19
CA LEU A 464 31.77 -13.65 12.36
C LEU A 464 31.53 -14.34 11.02
N GLY A 465 31.01 -13.62 10.02
CA GLY A 465 30.84 -14.14 8.67
C GLY A 465 32.17 -14.51 8.02
N LEU A 466 33.22 -13.70 8.21
CA LEU A 466 34.56 -14.01 7.70
C LEU A 466 35.18 -15.20 8.43
N ALA A 467 35.05 -15.26 9.76
CA ALA A 467 35.49 -16.42 10.53
C ALA A 467 34.75 -17.70 10.12
N GLY A 468 33.45 -17.60 9.81
CA GLY A 468 32.64 -18.71 9.32
C GLY A 468 33.09 -19.21 7.95
N ASP A 469 33.50 -18.30 7.07
CA ASP A 469 34.04 -18.67 5.76
C ASP A 469 35.38 -19.39 5.86
N LEU A 470 36.30 -18.88 6.69
CA LEU A 470 37.61 -19.48 6.89
C LEU A 470 37.53 -20.85 7.57
N LEU A 471 36.52 -21.06 8.42
CA LEU A 471 36.31 -22.30 9.17
C LEU A 471 35.29 -23.24 8.52
N ASP A 472 34.70 -22.86 7.38
CA ASP A 472 33.57 -23.54 6.72
C ASP A 472 32.43 -23.89 7.69
N ARG A 473 32.01 -22.90 8.48
CA ARG A 473 30.95 -23.02 9.50
C ARG A 473 29.93 -21.91 9.41
N HIS A 474 28.69 -22.26 9.67
CA HIS A 474 27.60 -21.30 9.84
C HIS A 474 27.33 -21.04 11.32
N TYR A 475 27.21 -19.76 11.67
CA TYR A 475 26.89 -19.32 13.02
C TYR A 475 25.44 -18.87 13.10
N ARG A 476 24.72 -19.35 14.12
CA ARG A 476 23.42 -18.83 14.54
C ARG A 476 23.62 -18.12 15.87
N ILE A 477 23.31 -16.82 15.90
CA ILE A 477 23.40 -16.01 17.11
C ILE A 477 21.98 -15.56 17.44
N ALA A 478 21.54 -15.85 18.66
CA ALA A 478 20.24 -15.39 19.12
C ALA A 478 20.26 -13.87 19.38
N PRO A 479 19.16 -13.15 19.17
CA PRO A 479 19.06 -11.74 19.57
C PRO A 479 19.32 -11.60 21.07
N PHE A 480 20.10 -10.60 21.47
CA PHE A 480 20.45 -10.30 22.87
C PHE A 480 21.13 -11.46 23.62
N ASP A 481 21.84 -12.33 22.90
CA ASP A 481 22.54 -13.47 23.47
C ASP A 481 23.83 -13.03 24.19
N GLU A 482 23.71 -12.63 25.45
CA GLU A 482 24.83 -12.39 26.37
C GLU A 482 25.39 -13.70 26.95
N ARG A 483 24.91 -14.88 26.49
CA ARG A 483 25.31 -16.20 27.04
C ARG A 483 26.78 -16.55 26.87
N TYR A 484 27.47 -15.92 25.93
CA TYR A 484 28.89 -16.14 25.70
C TYR A 484 29.67 -15.04 26.39
N GLU A 485 30.63 -15.43 27.24
CA GLU A 485 31.51 -14.60 28.08
C GLU A 485 31.70 -13.15 27.58
N GLN A 486 31.84 -12.20 28.53
CA GLN A 486 32.43 -10.90 28.23
C GLN A 486 33.63 -11.10 27.28
N GLU A 487 33.58 -10.49 26.10
CA GLU A 487 34.65 -10.46 25.09
C GLU A 487 34.76 -11.61 24.07
N VAL A 488 33.80 -12.52 23.93
CA VAL A 488 33.84 -13.52 22.81
C VAL A 488 33.92 -12.85 21.44
N SER A 489 33.29 -11.68 21.27
CA SER A 489 33.40 -10.85 20.07
C SER A 489 34.81 -10.31 19.80
N ARG A 490 35.66 -10.15 20.83
CA ARG A 490 37.07 -9.77 20.70
C ARG A 490 37.93 -10.98 20.32
N LYS A 491 37.66 -12.16 20.90
CA LYS A 491 38.37 -13.42 20.57
C LYS A 491 38.15 -13.86 19.12
N LEU A 492 36.98 -13.58 18.56
CA LEU A 492 36.58 -13.94 17.18
C LEU A 492 36.82 -12.85 16.14
N TYR A 493 37.46 -11.73 16.48
CA TYR A 493 37.72 -10.65 15.53
C TYR A 493 38.95 -10.97 14.67
N PRO A 494 38.79 -11.28 13.37
CA PRO A 494 39.92 -11.65 12.51
C PRO A 494 40.83 -10.45 12.13
N GLY A 495 40.57 -9.26 12.68
CA GLY A 495 41.39 -8.07 12.44
C GLY A 495 41.05 -7.33 11.15
N LYS A 496 41.97 -6.45 10.74
CA LYS A 496 41.97 -5.78 9.44
C LYS A 496 42.98 -6.47 8.54
N SER A 497 42.69 -6.57 7.25
CA SER A 497 43.56 -7.20 6.27
C SER A 497 44.16 -6.17 5.32
N ARG A 498 45.35 -6.45 4.81
CA ARG A 498 45.97 -5.65 3.75
C ARG A 498 45.32 -6.00 2.41
N ILE A 499 44.92 -4.98 1.66
CA ILE A 499 44.26 -5.10 0.35
C ILE A 499 45.14 -4.39 -0.70
N PHE A 500 45.08 -4.85 -1.94
CA PHE A 500 45.75 -4.24 -3.08
C PHE A 500 44.72 -3.60 -4.03
N ASP A 501 45.09 -2.48 -4.65
CA ASP A 501 44.29 -1.87 -5.71
C ASP A 501 44.37 -2.76 -6.97
N GLY A 502 43.22 -3.12 -7.53
CA GLY A 502 43.13 -3.89 -8.77
C GLY A 502 43.69 -3.14 -9.98
N ARG A 503 43.69 -1.79 -9.95
CA ARG A 503 44.13 -0.97 -11.08
C ARG A 503 45.63 -0.73 -11.12
N THR A 504 46.24 -0.48 -9.96
CA THR A 504 47.68 -0.17 -9.89
C THR A 504 48.51 -1.35 -9.40
N GLY A 505 47.90 -2.28 -8.65
CA GLY A 505 48.60 -3.35 -7.95
C GLY A 505 49.22 -2.93 -6.62
N ASP A 506 49.15 -1.64 -6.27
CA ASP A 506 49.74 -1.13 -5.04
C ASP A 506 48.91 -1.51 -3.80
N PRO A 507 49.54 -1.79 -2.66
CA PRO A 507 48.83 -1.98 -1.41
C PRO A 507 48.25 -0.67 -0.88
N PHE A 508 47.04 -0.72 -0.31
CA PHE A 508 46.50 0.41 0.44
C PHE A 508 47.36 0.73 1.68
N GLU A 509 47.50 2.01 2.02
CA GLU A 509 48.31 2.47 3.15
C GLU A 509 47.82 1.93 4.50
N GLN A 510 46.50 1.90 4.68
CA GLN A 510 45.86 1.40 5.90
C GLN A 510 45.18 0.05 5.64
N PRO A 511 45.27 -0.90 6.59
CA PRO A 511 44.55 -2.16 6.47
C PRO A 511 43.04 -1.90 6.58
N VAL A 512 42.27 -2.67 5.82
CA VAL A 512 40.81 -2.51 5.67
C VAL A 512 40.10 -3.70 6.28
N ILE A 513 38.90 -3.47 6.82
CA ILE A 513 38.06 -4.56 7.33
C ILE A 513 37.42 -5.27 6.13
N ILE A 514 37.77 -6.52 5.93
CA ILE A 514 37.14 -7.41 4.94
C ILE A 514 35.98 -8.13 5.62
N ARG A 515 34.91 -8.34 4.86
CA ARG A 515 33.59 -8.64 5.40
C ARG A 515 32.91 -9.71 4.56
N LYS A 516 32.30 -10.69 5.22
CA LYS A 516 31.19 -11.47 4.64
C LYS A 516 29.89 -11.03 5.31
N SER A 517 29.06 -10.29 4.57
CA SER A 517 27.80 -9.72 5.06
C SER A 517 26.62 -10.24 4.26
N TYR A 518 25.46 -10.31 4.90
CA TYR A 518 24.23 -10.67 4.22
C TYR A 518 23.54 -9.42 3.65
N ILE A 519 23.59 -9.26 2.32
CA ILE A 519 23.03 -8.12 1.60
C ILE A 519 21.82 -8.54 0.77
N LEU A 520 20.73 -7.81 0.92
CA LEU A 520 19.46 -8.02 0.24
C LEU A 520 19.28 -7.02 -0.90
N LYS A 521 18.78 -7.49 -2.05
CA LYS A 521 18.26 -6.63 -3.12
C LYS A 521 16.82 -6.22 -2.78
N LEU A 522 16.54 -4.91 -2.81
CA LEU A 522 15.20 -4.39 -2.54
C LEU A 522 14.34 -4.36 -3.81
N ILE A 523 13.02 -4.34 -3.64
CA ILE A 523 12.04 -4.20 -4.73
C ILE A 523 12.13 -2.84 -5.46
N HIS A 524 12.86 -1.88 -4.89
CA HIS A 524 13.03 -0.56 -5.45
C HIS A 524 14.07 -0.55 -6.57
N GLN A 525 13.66 -0.95 -7.77
CA GLN A 525 14.50 -1.03 -8.96
C GLN A 525 14.43 0.25 -9.80
N VAL A 526 15.47 0.49 -10.59
CA VAL A 526 15.59 1.69 -11.44
C VAL A 526 14.62 1.66 -12.60
N ASP A 527 14.49 0.49 -13.24
CA ASP A 527 13.65 0.30 -14.42
C ASP A 527 12.18 0.66 -14.11
N ASP A 528 11.73 0.50 -12.85
CA ASP A 528 10.37 0.87 -12.41
C ASP A 528 10.25 2.35 -11.98
N LYS A 529 11.38 3.06 -11.87
CA LYS A 529 11.47 4.43 -11.37
C LYS A 529 11.68 5.50 -12.43
N ILE A 530 12.41 5.17 -13.49
CA ILE A 530 12.65 6.10 -14.58
C ILE A 530 11.34 6.32 -15.34
N HIS A 531 11.00 7.59 -15.55
CA HIS A 531 9.83 7.99 -16.32
C HIS A 531 10.14 9.31 -17.02
N GLY A 532 9.89 9.34 -18.33
CA GLY A 532 10.01 10.53 -19.17
C GLY A 532 8.69 10.80 -19.87
N ARG A 533 8.33 12.08 -19.99
CA ARG A 533 7.14 12.52 -20.71
C ARG A 533 7.49 13.68 -21.62
N PHE A 534 7.12 13.54 -22.89
CA PHE A 534 7.10 14.63 -23.85
C PHE A 534 5.68 15.21 -23.95
N SER A 535 4.74 14.44 -24.50
CA SER A 535 3.30 14.75 -24.52
C SER A 535 2.49 13.53 -24.06
N GLY A 536 1.23 13.71 -23.71
CA GLY A 536 0.38 12.62 -23.24
C GLY A 536 -1.02 13.07 -22.88
N HIS A 537 -1.74 12.23 -22.14
CA HIS A 537 -3.12 12.51 -21.74
C HIS A 537 -3.22 13.66 -20.73
N TYR A 538 -4.32 14.41 -20.84
CA TYR A 538 -4.67 15.53 -19.98
C TYR A 538 -5.97 15.24 -19.22
N ALA A 539 -6.13 15.89 -18.07
CA ALA A 539 -7.37 15.86 -17.33
C ALA A 539 -8.48 16.57 -18.11
N LEU A 540 -9.68 16.00 -18.13
CA LEU A 540 -10.80 16.56 -18.88
C LEU A 540 -11.20 17.96 -18.38
N VAL A 541 -11.18 18.16 -17.06
CA VAL A 541 -11.65 19.40 -16.43
C VAL A 541 -10.56 20.47 -16.41
N THR A 542 -9.43 20.19 -15.76
CA THR A 542 -8.37 21.19 -15.56
C THR A 542 -7.44 21.36 -16.76
N GLN A 543 -7.53 20.48 -17.76
CA GLN A 543 -6.62 20.42 -18.91
C GLN A 543 -5.14 20.24 -18.55
N GLN A 544 -4.83 20.00 -17.28
CA GLN A 544 -3.47 19.72 -16.81
C GLN A 544 -3.07 18.29 -17.13
N PRO A 545 -1.77 18.03 -17.31
CA PRO A 545 -1.31 16.68 -17.56
C PRO A 545 -1.64 15.72 -16.42
N LEU A 546 -2.07 14.51 -16.76
CA LEU A 546 -2.46 13.51 -15.76
C LEU A 546 -1.30 13.17 -14.83
N ARG A 547 -1.61 12.72 -13.62
CA ARG A 547 -0.60 12.26 -12.66
C ARG A 547 -0.34 10.76 -12.80
N GLY A 548 0.89 10.36 -12.49
CA GLY A 548 1.30 8.97 -12.33
C GLY A 548 1.92 8.33 -13.57
N ARG A 549 2.94 7.48 -13.35
CA ARG A 549 3.73 6.83 -14.41
C ARG A 549 2.91 5.90 -15.29
N ALA A 550 1.99 5.14 -14.71
CA ALA A 550 1.10 4.22 -15.44
C ALA A 550 0.26 4.94 -16.51
N LYS A 551 -0.06 6.22 -16.32
CA LYS A 551 -0.81 7.05 -17.27
C LYS A 551 0.09 7.90 -18.17
N LYS A 552 1.40 7.66 -18.15
CA LYS A 552 2.43 8.54 -18.74
C LYS A 552 2.25 10.00 -18.32
N GLY A 553 2.00 10.19 -17.03
CA GLY A 553 1.65 11.48 -16.44
C GLY A 553 2.83 12.46 -16.32
N GLY A 554 2.52 13.74 -16.14
CA GLY A 554 3.50 14.80 -15.91
C GLY A 554 4.06 14.79 -14.49
N GLN A 555 5.25 15.39 -14.31
CA GLN A 555 5.80 15.69 -13.00
C GLN A 555 5.04 16.89 -12.40
N ARG A 556 4.72 16.84 -11.11
CA ARG A 556 4.11 17.99 -10.43
C ARG A 556 5.17 19.04 -10.15
N VAL A 557 4.93 20.27 -10.60
CA VAL A 557 5.57 21.49 -10.10
C VAL A 557 4.63 22.05 -9.04
N GLY A 558 5.02 22.02 -7.78
CA GLY A 558 4.24 22.51 -6.64
C GLY A 558 4.63 23.93 -6.25
N GLU A 559 4.00 24.42 -5.19
CA GLU A 559 4.22 25.78 -4.68
C GLU A 559 5.68 26.02 -4.27
N MET A 560 6.33 25.04 -3.65
CA MET A 560 7.73 25.16 -3.25
C MET A 560 8.67 25.28 -4.45
N GLU A 561 8.40 24.54 -5.54
CA GLU A 561 9.18 24.65 -6.77
C GLU A 561 8.92 25.99 -7.48
N VAL A 562 7.68 26.51 -7.43
CA VAL A 562 7.35 27.84 -7.95
C VAL A 562 8.11 28.93 -7.19
N TRP A 563 8.08 28.92 -5.86
CA TRP A 563 8.83 29.88 -5.04
C TRP A 563 10.34 29.81 -5.30
N ALA A 564 10.88 28.61 -5.54
CA ALA A 564 12.28 28.47 -5.92
C ALA A 564 12.57 29.20 -7.24
N LEU A 565 11.74 29.03 -8.26
CA LEU A 565 11.89 29.71 -9.56
C LEU A 565 11.74 31.23 -9.46
N GLU A 566 10.79 31.69 -8.65
CA GLU A 566 10.59 33.11 -8.34
C GLU A 566 11.80 33.70 -7.63
N GLY A 567 12.36 32.99 -6.64
CA GLY A 567 13.56 33.40 -5.91
C GLY A 567 14.81 33.52 -6.79
N PHE A 568 14.91 32.71 -7.85
CA PHE A 568 15.97 32.85 -8.86
C PHE A 568 15.68 33.94 -9.92
N GLY A 569 14.48 34.53 -9.94
CA GLY A 569 14.09 35.53 -10.92
C GLY A 569 13.86 34.97 -12.34
N VAL A 570 13.60 33.66 -12.49
CA VAL A 570 13.48 33.01 -13.81
C VAL A 570 12.04 33.07 -14.32
N ALA A 571 11.57 34.28 -14.60
CA ALA A 571 10.16 34.54 -14.97
C ALA A 571 9.69 33.77 -16.21
N HIS A 572 10.51 33.69 -17.27
CA HIS A 572 10.13 32.98 -18.50
C HIS A 572 10.02 31.47 -18.32
N PHE A 573 10.88 30.87 -17.50
CA PHE A 573 10.81 29.43 -17.21
C PHE A 573 9.59 29.10 -16.35
N LEU A 574 9.28 29.96 -15.37
CA LEU A 574 8.06 29.83 -14.59
C LEU A 574 6.82 29.97 -15.48
N GLN A 575 6.79 30.98 -16.35
CA GLN A 575 5.73 31.13 -17.34
C GLN A 575 5.59 29.87 -18.19
N GLU A 576 6.71 29.29 -18.64
CA GLU A 576 6.69 28.07 -19.46
C GLU A 576 6.11 26.85 -18.73
N MET A 577 6.45 26.69 -17.45
CA MET A 577 5.91 25.61 -16.61
C MET A 577 4.41 25.77 -16.37
N LEU A 578 3.93 27.01 -16.21
CA LEU A 578 2.52 27.30 -15.95
C LEU A 578 1.66 27.32 -17.22
N THR A 579 2.22 27.63 -18.40
CA THR A 579 1.48 27.74 -19.66
C THR A 579 1.75 26.56 -20.60
N TYR A 580 2.84 26.61 -21.36
CA TYR A 580 3.17 25.72 -22.47
C TYR A 580 3.30 24.25 -22.04
N LYS A 581 3.72 23.98 -20.80
CA LYS A 581 3.91 22.61 -20.30
C LYS A 581 2.73 22.11 -19.45
N SER A 582 1.77 22.97 -19.13
CA SER A 582 0.64 22.68 -18.25
C SER A 582 -0.68 22.64 -19.01
N ASP A 583 -1.54 23.66 -18.89
CA ASP A 583 -2.97 23.64 -19.21
C ASP A 583 -3.38 24.61 -20.33
N HIS A 584 -2.45 25.39 -20.88
CA HIS A 584 -2.75 26.27 -22.01
C HIS A 584 -2.90 25.45 -23.31
N ILE A 585 -4.14 25.24 -23.78
CA ILE A 585 -4.41 24.36 -24.92
C ILE A 585 -3.76 24.87 -26.20
N ARG A 586 -3.98 26.15 -26.54
CA ARG A 586 -3.50 26.74 -27.81
C ARG A 586 -1.97 26.80 -27.84
N ALA A 587 -1.37 27.33 -26.78
CA ALA A 587 0.08 27.47 -26.69
C ALA A 587 0.80 26.11 -26.76
N ARG A 588 0.23 25.04 -26.20
CA ARG A 588 0.75 23.67 -26.34
C ARG A 588 0.77 23.16 -27.78
N GLN A 589 -0.29 23.42 -28.53
CA GLN A 589 -0.39 23.00 -29.93
C GLN A 589 0.62 23.76 -30.80
N GLU A 590 0.75 25.06 -30.57
CA GLU A 590 1.72 25.92 -31.25
C GLU A 590 3.16 25.53 -30.95
N VAL A 591 3.49 25.20 -29.69
CA VAL A 591 4.83 24.72 -29.32
C VAL A 591 5.20 23.47 -30.10
N LEU A 592 4.28 22.52 -30.26
CA LEU A 592 4.57 21.30 -31.02
C LEU A 592 4.85 21.60 -32.50
N GLY A 593 4.02 22.45 -33.13
CA GLY A 593 4.21 22.85 -34.53
C GLY A 593 5.50 23.65 -34.75
N THR A 594 5.75 24.64 -33.90
CA THR A 594 6.95 25.49 -33.98
C THR A 594 8.24 24.73 -33.71
N THR A 595 8.23 23.78 -32.77
CA THR A 595 9.40 22.92 -32.50
C THR A 595 9.74 22.04 -33.69
N ILE A 596 8.74 21.51 -34.41
CA ILE A 596 8.95 20.69 -35.62
C ILE A 596 9.50 21.55 -36.77
N ILE A 597 9.00 22.78 -36.91
CA ILE A 597 9.43 23.72 -37.96
C ILE A 597 10.79 24.37 -37.63
N GLY A 598 11.21 24.35 -36.36
CA GLY A 598 12.44 25.02 -35.88
C GLY A 598 12.29 26.52 -35.68
N GLY A 599 11.06 27.01 -35.44
CA GLY A 599 10.75 28.42 -35.24
C GLY A 599 10.84 28.87 -33.77
N THR A 600 10.66 30.17 -33.54
CA THR A 600 10.54 30.75 -32.19
C THR A 600 9.17 30.45 -31.60
N ILE A 601 9.12 30.12 -30.30
CA ILE A 601 7.86 29.84 -29.58
C ILE A 601 7.12 31.16 -29.35
N PRO A 602 5.85 31.30 -29.79
CA PRO A 602 5.06 32.52 -29.61
C PRO A 602 4.70 32.70 -28.13
N LYS A 603 4.63 33.96 -27.66
CA LYS A 603 4.18 34.28 -26.29
C LYS A 603 2.69 33.96 -26.14
N PRO A 604 2.23 33.41 -25.00
CA PRO A 604 0.83 33.09 -24.82
C PRO A 604 0.06 34.38 -24.47
N GLU A 605 -0.88 34.78 -25.31
CA GLU A 605 -1.72 35.97 -25.08
C GLU A 605 -3.00 35.66 -24.28
N ASP A 606 -3.53 34.44 -24.43
CA ASP A 606 -4.77 34.00 -23.78
C ASP A 606 -4.55 33.53 -22.34
N ALA A 607 -5.61 33.63 -21.52
CA ALA A 607 -5.62 33.12 -20.15
C ALA A 607 -5.54 31.59 -20.06
N LEU A 608 -4.98 31.10 -18.95
CA LEU A 608 -4.88 29.68 -18.61
C LEU A 608 -6.26 29.04 -18.42
N GLU A 609 -6.41 27.78 -18.84
CA GLU A 609 -7.68 27.05 -18.67
C GLU A 609 -8.06 26.84 -17.20
N SER A 610 -7.08 26.66 -16.31
CA SER A 610 -7.32 26.63 -14.86
C SER A 610 -7.88 27.94 -14.32
N PHE A 611 -7.43 29.08 -14.85
CA PHE A 611 -7.98 30.39 -14.49
C PHE A 611 -9.40 30.58 -15.06
N ARG A 612 -9.65 30.16 -16.30
CA ARG A 612 -11.00 30.16 -16.89
C ARG A 612 -11.97 29.31 -16.08
N LEU A 613 -11.53 28.13 -15.65
CA LEU A 613 -12.30 27.23 -14.79
C LEU A 613 -12.60 27.90 -13.44
N LEU A 614 -11.60 28.52 -12.80
CA LEU A 614 -11.80 29.26 -11.54
C LEU A 614 -12.86 30.37 -11.69
N VAL A 615 -12.79 31.16 -12.76
CA VAL A 615 -13.79 32.22 -13.04
C VAL A 615 -15.19 31.62 -13.19
N ARG A 616 -15.32 30.48 -13.88
CA ARG A 616 -16.60 29.78 -14.04
C ARG A 616 -17.14 29.24 -12.72
N GLU A 617 -16.30 28.63 -11.89
CA GLU A 617 -16.69 28.13 -10.56
C GLU A 617 -17.13 29.28 -9.63
N LEU A 618 -16.45 30.42 -9.65
CA LEU A 618 -16.84 31.59 -8.87
C LEU A 618 -18.14 32.22 -9.38
N ARG A 619 -18.34 32.29 -10.70
CA ARG A 619 -19.62 32.70 -11.29
C ARG A 619 -20.76 31.77 -10.92
N PHE A 620 -20.52 30.46 -10.80
CA PHE A 620 -21.52 29.50 -10.34
C PHE A 620 -21.95 29.78 -8.89
N LEU A 621 -21.06 30.33 -8.07
CA LEU A 621 -21.35 30.83 -6.72
C LEU A 621 -21.96 32.24 -6.71
N ALA A 622 -22.41 32.75 -7.86
CA ALA A 622 -22.92 34.11 -8.05
C ALA A 622 -21.92 35.23 -7.71
N LEU A 623 -20.62 34.95 -7.80
CA LEU A 623 -19.56 35.96 -7.68
C LEU A 623 -19.14 36.42 -9.08
N GLU A 624 -19.30 37.72 -9.35
CA GLU A 624 -18.87 38.32 -10.61
C GLU A 624 -17.41 38.76 -10.54
N LEU A 625 -16.54 38.06 -11.27
CA LEU A 625 -15.15 38.49 -11.47
C LEU A 625 -15.03 39.37 -12.72
N ASN A 626 -14.63 40.61 -12.50
CA ASN A 626 -14.29 41.57 -13.54
C ASN A 626 -12.76 41.70 -13.63
N HIS A 627 -12.20 41.64 -14.84
CA HIS A 627 -10.78 41.88 -15.10
C HIS A 627 -10.63 43.18 -15.89
N PHE A 628 -9.60 43.95 -15.55
CA PHE A 628 -9.32 45.26 -16.15
C PHE A 628 -7.91 45.24 -16.72
N LEU A 629 -7.77 45.53 -18.02
CA LEU A 629 -6.46 45.77 -18.62
C LEU A 629 -6.15 47.26 -18.48
N VAL A 630 -5.05 47.57 -17.79
CA VAL A 630 -4.54 48.93 -17.61
C VAL A 630 -3.32 49.09 -18.51
N SER A 631 -3.38 50.05 -19.44
CA SER A 631 -2.23 50.40 -20.29
C SER A 631 -1.15 51.10 -19.45
N GLU A 632 0.08 50.58 -19.46
CA GLU A 632 1.23 51.16 -18.72
C GLU A 632 1.55 52.61 -19.14
N ASN A 633 1.26 52.98 -20.39
CA ASN A 633 1.62 54.30 -20.92
C ASN A 633 0.58 55.39 -20.60
N ASN A 634 -0.70 55.03 -20.52
CA ASN A 634 -1.81 56.01 -20.47
C ASN A 634 -2.76 55.81 -19.28
N PHE A 635 -2.57 54.77 -18.45
CA PHE A 635 -3.46 54.37 -17.34
C PHE A 635 -4.95 54.23 -17.70
N GLN A 636 -5.28 54.12 -19.00
CA GLN A 636 -6.66 53.91 -19.45
C GLN A 636 -7.11 52.48 -19.12
N ILE A 637 -8.25 52.38 -18.44
CA ILE A 637 -8.89 51.14 -18.04
C ILE A 637 -9.80 50.67 -19.18
N GLN A 638 -9.43 49.58 -19.86
CA GLN A 638 -10.36 48.91 -20.78
C GLN A 638 -11.08 47.77 -20.04
N ARG A 639 -12.39 47.92 -19.88
CA ARG A 639 -13.26 46.85 -19.37
C ARG A 639 -13.47 45.83 -20.50
N LYS A 640 -12.79 44.68 -20.41
CA LYS A 640 -13.19 43.50 -21.18
C LYS A 640 -14.05 42.64 -20.26
N GLU A 641 -15.26 42.30 -20.69
CA GLU A 641 -16.03 41.27 -20.00
C GLU A 641 -15.20 39.99 -20.01
N ALA A 642 -15.03 39.34 -18.86
CA ALA A 642 -14.22 38.13 -18.78
C ALA A 642 -14.91 37.02 -19.59
N LEU A 643 -14.36 36.75 -20.77
CA LEU A 643 -14.54 35.54 -21.57
C LEU A 643 -16.02 35.16 -21.78
N SER A 644 -16.63 35.73 -22.81
CA SER A 644 -17.81 35.16 -23.45
C SER A 644 -17.39 33.95 -24.28
N GLU A 645 -17.29 32.78 -23.63
CA GLU A 645 -17.42 31.42 -24.19
C GLU A 645 -17.18 30.38 -23.09
#